data_AF-A0A8T7CUV2-F1
#
_entry.id   AF-A0A8T7CUV2-F1
#
_cell.length_a   1.000
_cell.length_b   1.000
_cell.length_c   1.000
_cell.angle_alpha   90.00
_cell.angle_beta   90.00
_cell.angle_gamma   90.00
#
_symmetry.space_group_name_H-M   'P 1'
#
loop_
_entity.id
_entity.type
_entity.pdbx_description
1 polymer ?
#
loop_
_entity_poly.entity_id
_entity_poly.type
_entity_poly.pdbx_seq_one_letter_code
_entity_poly.pdbx_strand_id
1 'polypeptide(L)'
;MVSQPVWHPDELFEKAERDARDYSVFPGNRAPSISTPIEGLLNADSCARRARTLRNLAVDQYISEVLEPAESPKRPGAKQIIGQLKGKALKEVSNGPLYAVEIELEFASGPRRIGIIAQDRPSNNGVWGPEHHRQAADMVREYADLSLPIVTFMDTPGADAGAEANKDNQAHSISRLLAEMCNVPTATVGIVYGLGYSGGAIPLAATNVMLCLRSAVFNTIQPKGLASIARQYNLSWQECARYVGLSSYELLGKGIIDGVIDYAPDDPEPDIRQLQTSICSAIESIEKASRNFAAHEPVILQQYQRSVSRYLNPPIQLKQIKSLASFSFADARRVVPDVFGQSMRHLRYVGLRRRIRTSTLEVYGRLADVEIPEGDLAQRTRTAHEKSFNEWLDDSDRIIYNDALAKALKVYRQRREGLAKERNRLTSLLLGEPQRNYENAREALCFNLGLYLYNRWKTSSTYNFRRLIELLATREHRQRGDVVFEIPDTEITVRDVVFDAELRETLTSQFVNLLIFDALYDSIVNGFADIAEEAREGHSISEESLQKLLEDSLETASRQVQSNEEMDETGRFLSANSNLFSSWIQYFIKFNGRGAFLKEVEEWKRVAFTRLSDALLVLITFLFETLIPEFLSAQTSKKSYDGSIKPKRIGKRKDFWNQLEIAYNDVLVQRVLDRLKAQKLTSV
;
A
#
# COMPACT_ATOMS: atom_id res chain seq x y z
N MET A 1 54.66 29.00 -23.61
CA MET A 1 53.62 28.57 -22.66
C MET A 1 52.27 28.82 -23.30
N VAL A 2 51.61 27.78 -23.82
CA VAL A 2 50.24 27.90 -24.31
C VAL A 2 49.36 28.04 -23.08
N SER A 3 48.74 29.20 -22.88
CA SER A 3 47.78 29.44 -21.80
C SER A 3 46.71 28.35 -21.87
N GLN A 4 46.55 27.57 -20.80
CA GLN A 4 45.42 26.65 -20.72
C GLN A 4 44.12 27.46 -20.91
N PRO A 5 43.17 27.00 -21.74
CA PRO A 5 41.90 27.67 -21.87
C PRO A 5 41.23 27.70 -20.50
N VAL A 6 41.03 28.90 -19.96
CA VAL A 6 40.20 29.07 -18.75
C VAL A 6 38.77 28.75 -19.17
N TRP A 7 38.28 27.58 -18.74
CA TRP A 7 36.89 27.20 -18.94
C TRP A 7 36.03 28.04 -18.00
N HIS A 8 35.37 29.06 -18.55
CA HIS A 8 34.29 29.75 -17.86
C HIS A 8 33.00 28.93 -18.00
N PRO A 9 32.28 28.65 -16.91
CA PRO A 9 30.96 28.03 -16.97
C PRO A 9 30.01 28.86 -17.85
N ASP A 10 29.01 28.20 -18.44
CA ASP A 10 27.97 28.91 -19.20
C ASP A 10 27.21 29.88 -18.26
N GLU A 11 27.11 31.15 -18.63
CA GLU A 11 26.47 32.20 -17.81
C GLU A 11 25.02 31.84 -17.43
N LEU A 12 24.30 31.15 -18.31
CA LEU A 12 22.94 30.69 -18.04
C LEU A 12 22.92 29.59 -16.97
N PHE A 13 23.95 28.74 -16.94
CA PHE A 13 24.12 27.72 -15.91
C PHE A 13 24.47 28.35 -14.55
N GLU A 14 25.39 29.32 -14.50
CA GLU A 14 25.71 30.03 -13.26
C GLU A 14 24.52 30.80 -12.70
N LYS A 15 23.72 31.43 -13.57
CA LYS A 15 22.45 32.04 -13.18
C LYS A 15 21.49 30.99 -12.62
N ALA A 16 21.34 29.85 -13.28
CA ALA A 16 20.45 28.80 -12.82
C ALA A 16 20.81 28.28 -11.43
N GLU A 17 22.11 28.07 -11.15
CA GLU A 17 22.57 27.64 -9.82
C GLU A 17 22.36 28.72 -8.75
N ARG A 18 22.55 30.01 -9.09
CA ARG A 18 22.24 31.13 -8.18
C ARG A 18 20.74 31.21 -7.89
N ASP A 19 19.91 31.25 -8.91
CA ASP A 19 18.46 31.32 -8.79
C ASP A 19 17.93 30.12 -7.98
N ALA A 20 18.40 28.90 -8.29
CA ALA A 20 17.98 27.69 -7.57
C ALA A 20 18.35 27.75 -6.07
N ARG A 21 19.52 28.29 -5.73
CA ARG A 21 19.93 28.50 -4.35
C ARG A 21 19.02 29.50 -3.65
N ASP A 22 18.71 30.63 -4.28
CA ASP A 22 17.85 31.66 -3.69
C ASP A 22 16.42 31.13 -3.46
N TYR A 23 15.87 30.37 -4.42
CA TYR A 23 14.58 29.71 -4.25
C TYR A 23 14.59 28.62 -3.16
N SER A 24 15.73 27.96 -2.92
CA SER A 24 15.83 26.93 -1.88
C SER A 24 15.79 27.50 -0.45
N VAL A 25 16.21 28.76 -0.26
CA VAL A 25 16.19 29.45 1.05
C VAL A 25 14.75 29.81 1.46
N PHE A 26 13.87 30.07 0.50
CA PHE A 26 12.47 30.42 0.71
C PHE A 26 11.53 29.40 0.05
N PRO A 27 11.36 28.19 0.62
CA PRO A 27 10.57 27.12 0.01
C PRO A 27 9.08 27.45 -0.17
N GLY A 28 8.57 28.50 0.47
CA GLY A 28 7.22 29.03 0.25
C GLY A 28 7.06 29.80 -1.08
N ASN A 29 8.14 30.10 -1.79
CA ASN A 29 8.09 30.78 -3.07
C ASN A 29 7.60 29.84 -4.19
N ARG A 30 6.70 30.34 -5.03
CA ARG A 30 6.18 29.63 -6.20
C ARG A 30 7.32 29.17 -7.10
N ALA A 31 7.09 28.09 -7.85
CA ALA A 31 8.06 27.63 -8.84
C ALA A 31 8.41 28.75 -9.82
N PRO A 32 9.68 28.86 -10.26
CA PRO A 32 10.07 29.86 -11.26
C PRO A 32 9.33 29.65 -12.59
N SER A 33 8.86 28.43 -12.84
CA SER A 33 8.00 28.04 -13.95
C SER A 33 6.52 28.44 -13.77
N ILE A 34 6.11 29.02 -12.63
CA ILE A 34 4.72 29.38 -12.34
C ILE A 34 4.59 30.91 -12.28
N SER A 35 4.13 31.52 -13.39
CA SER A 35 3.93 32.97 -13.45
C SER A 35 2.55 33.42 -12.95
N THR A 36 1.54 32.57 -13.04
CA THR A 36 0.18 32.79 -12.53
C THR A 36 -0.21 31.66 -11.59
N PRO A 37 -1.06 31.93 -10.57
CA PRO A 37 -1.61 30.86 -9.74
C PRO A 37 -2.23 29.76 -10.61
N ILE A 38 -1.97 28.50 -10.26
CA ILE A 38 -2.62 27.35 -10.91
C ILE A 38 -3.99 27.18 -10.27
N GLU A 39 -5.01 27.04 -11.10
CA GLU A 39 -6.39 26.87 -10.68
C GLU A 39 -6.71 25.39 -10.38
N GLY A 40 -7.80 25.12 -9.64
CA GLY A 40 -8.18 23.77 -9.24
C GLY A 40 -7.31 23.13 -8.14
N LEU A 41 -6.40 23.90 -7.53
CA LEU A 41 -5.58 23.47 -6.41
C LEU A 41 -6.22 23.81 -5.06
N LEU A 42 -5.94 22.99 -4.06
CA LEU A 42 -6.23 23.30 -2.67
C LEU A 42 -5.42 24.50 -2.16
N ASN A 43 -6.03 25.23 -1.23
CA ASN A 43 -5.37 26.33 -0.53
C ASN A 43 -4.20 25.82 0.35
N ALA A 44 -3.05 26.50 0.28
CA ALA A 44 -1.82 26.12 0.98
C ALA A 44 -1.97 26.05 2.50
N ASP A 45 -2.73 26.95 3.13
CA ASP A 45 -2.97 26.92 4.59
C ASP A 45 -3.81 25.71 5.01
N SER A 46 -4.77 25.32 4.17
CA SER A 46 -5.56 24.11 4.38
C SER A 46 -4.69 22.86 4.25
N CYS A 47 -3.80 22.81 3.26
CA CYS A 47 -2.80 21.74 3.16
C CYS A 47 -1.87 21.69 4.38
N ALA A 48 -1.38 22.83 4.87
CA ALA A 48 -0.52 22.90 6.04
C ALA A 48 -1.22 22.47 7.34
N ARG A 49 -2.53 22.77 7.49
CA ARG A 49 -3.36 22.24 8.59
C ARG A 49 -3.53 20.73 8.50
N ARG A 50 -3.82 20.20 7.31
CA ARG A 50 -3.96 18.75 7.09
C ARG A 50 -2.64 18.01 7.37
N ALA A 51 -1.50 18.51 6.88
CA ALA A 51 -0.18 17.94 7.16
C ALA A 51 0.17 17.93 8.66
N ARG A 52 -0.25 18.95 9.43
CA ARG A 52 -0.12 18.93 10.90
C ARG A 52 -0.98 17.86 11.56
N THR A 53 -2.20 17.67 11.06
CA THR A 53 -3.12 16.64 11.57
C THR A 53 -2.56 15.24 11.33
N LEU A 54 -2.09 14.96 10.11
CA LEU A 54 -1.54 13.66 9.71
C LEU A 54 -0.34 13.23 10.58
N ARG A 55 0.54 14.17 10.94
CA ARG A 55 1.71 13.89 11.80
C ARG A 55 1.33 13.36 13.19
N ASN A 56 0.17 13.75 13.70
CA ASN A 56 -0.30 13.38 15.04
C ASN A 56 -1.16 12.10 15.05
N LEU A 57 -1.42 11.50 13.89
CA LEU A 57 -2.21 10.27 13.80
C LEU A 57 -1.44 9.07 14.35
N ALA A 58 -2.18 8.12 14.91
CA ALA A 58 -1.66 6.78 15.17
C ALA A 58 -1.21 6.13 13.85
N VAL A 59 -0.28 5.19 13.93
CA VAL A 59 0.35 4.56 12.76
C VAL A 59 -0.69 3.92 11.83
N ASP A 60 -1.62 3.14 12.38
CA ASP A 60 -2.65 2.48 11.57
C ASP A 60 -3.63 3.48 10.93
N GLN A 61 -4.00 4.53 11.65
CA GLN A 61 -4.86 5.59 11.12
C GLN A 61 -4.16 6.37 9.99
N TYR A 62 -2.86 6.64 10.13
CA TYR A 62 -2.07 7.25 9.07
C TYR A 62 -2.08 6.38 7.81
N ILE A 63 -1.87 5.08 7.94
CA ILE A 63 -1.91 4.15 6.81
C ILE A 63 -3.29 4.15 6.14
N SER A 64 -4.36 4.08 6.93
CA SER A 64 -5.73 4.08 6.39
C SER A 64 -6.11 5.39 5.70
N GLU A 65 -5.67 6.54 6.22
CA GLU A 65 -5.99 7.83 5.62
C GLU A 65 -5.08 8.22 4.43
N VAL A 66 -3.84 7.73 4.38
CA VAL A 66 -2.83 8.18 3.40
C VAL A 66 -2.52 7.13 2.34
N LEU A 67 -2.32 5.87 2.74
CA LEU A 67 -1.79 4.84 1.85
C LEU A 67 -2.91 3.96 1.25
N GLU A 68 -3.87 3.50 2.06
CA GLU A 68 -4.96 2.64 1.58
C GLU A 68 -5.75 3.24 0.40
N PRO A 69 -6.07 4.55 0.34
CA PRO A 69 -6.76 5.14 -0.81
C PRO A 69 -5.95 5.10 -2.11
N ALA A 70 -4.62 5.21 -2.00
CA ALA A 70 -3.71 5.15 -3.14
C ALA A 70 -3.47 3.69 -3.60
N GLU A 71 -3.41 2.74 -2.67
CA GLU A 71 -3.26 1.30 -2.94
C GLU A 71 -4.58 0.60 -3.30
N SER A 72 -5.72 1.26 -3.10
CA SER A 72 -7.04 0.66 -3.28
C SER A 72 -7.20 0.00 -4.66
N PRO A 73 -7.57 -1.29 -4.74
CA PRO A 73 -7.81 -1.96 -6.01
C PRO A 73 -9.05 -1.41 -6.74
N LYS A 74 -9.89 -0.65 -6.05
CA LYS A 74 -11.06 0.03 -6.62
C LYS A 74 -10.73 1.39 -7.23
N ARG A 75 -9.53 1.93 -7.00
CA ARG A 75 -9.10 3.19 -7.62
C ARG A 75 -9.13 3.03 -9.15
N PRO A 76 -9.78 3.93 -9.89
CA PRO A 76 -9.85 3.83 -11.35
C PRO A 76 -8.47 3.97 -11.99
N GLY A 77 -8.30 3.40 -13.19
CA GLY A 77 -7.07 3.53 -13.97
C GLY A 77 -6.90 4.95 -14.53
N ALA A 78 -5.65 5.34 -14.80
CA ALA A 78 -5.35 6.62 -15.43
C ALA A 78 -6.04 6.75 -16.79
N LYS A 79 -6.10 5.67 -17.60
CA LYS A 79 -6.81 5.68 -18.88
C LYS A 79 -8.29 6.04 -18.71
N GLN A 80 -8.95 5.43 -17.73
CA GLN A 80 -10.36 5.68 -17.44
C GLN A 80 -10.60 7.14 -17.03
N ILE A 81 -9.74 7.69 -16.15
CA ILE A 81 -9.88 9.08 -15.69
C ILE A 81 -9.57 10.08 -16.81
N ILE A 82 -8.55 9.82 -17.62
CA ILE A 82 -8.22 10.68 -18.77
C ILE A 82 -9.40 10.71 -19.77
N GLY A 83 -10.10 9.59 -19.95
CA GLY A 83 -11.33 9.53 -20.76
C GLY A 83 -12.52 10.33 -20.22
N GLN A 84 -12.48 10.77 -18.96
CA GLN A 84 -13.51 11.64 -18.36
C GLN A 84 -13.23 13.14 -18.53
N LEU A 85 -12.03 13.51 -18.99
CA LEU A 85 -11.72 14.90 -19.32
C LEU A 85 -12.64 15.37 -20.46
N LYS A 86 -13.14 16.60 -20.37
CA LYS A 86 -13.99 17.21 -21.40
C LYS A 86 -13.13 17.64 -22.58
N GLY A 87 -12.80 16.68 -23.44
CA GLY A 87 -11.97 16.86 -24.62
C GLY A 87 -12.19 15.80 -25.68
N LYS A 88 -11.52 15.97 -26.82
CA LYS A 88 -11.55 15.03 -27.93
C LYS A 88 -10.22 14.29 -28.05
N ALA A 89 -10.24 12.97 -27.82
CA ALA A 89 -9.08 12.12 -28.11
C ALA A 89 -8.84 12.04 -29.64
N LEU A 90 -7.60 12.25 -30.05
CA LEU A 90 -7.20 12.31 -31.46
C LEU A 90 -6.36 11.09 -31.86
N LYS A 91 -5.43 10.69 -30.97
CA LYS A 91 -4.57 9.51 -31.15
C LYS A 91 -4.38 8.85 -29.79
N GLU A 92 -4.61 7.56 -29.71
CA GLU A 92 -4.40 6.77 -28.50
C GLU A 92 -3.41 5.65 -28.75
N VAL A 93 -2.56 5.38 -27.77
CA VAL A 93 -1.66 4.23 -27.74
C VAL A 93 -1.77 3.57 -26.37
N SER A 94 -1.94 2.25 -26.36
CA SER A 94 -2.00 1.45 -25.15
C SER A 94 -1.15 0.21 -25.33
N ASN A 95 -0.19 0.01 -24.43
CA ASN A 95 0.69 -1.15 -24.39
C ASN A 95 0.85 -1.57 -22.93
N GLY A 96 0.04 -2.55 -22.51
CA GLY A 96 -0.03 -3.01 -21.13
C GLY A 96 -0.19 -1.84 -20.14
N PRO A 97 0.75 -1.61 -19.20
CA PRO A 97 0.73 -0.53 -18.20
C PRO A 97 1.05 0.86 -18.77
N LEU A 98 1.49 0.99 -20.02
CA LEU A 98 1.70 2.27 -20.69
C LEU A 98 0.42 2.68 -21.43
N TYR A 99 -0.07 3.87 -21.11
CA TYR A 99 -1.12 4.55 -21.86
C TYR A 99 -0.63 5.92 -22.31
N ALA A 100 -0.96 6.32 -23.53
CA ALA A 100 -0.69 7.65 -24.03
C ALA A 100 -1.79 8.12 -24.97
N VAL A 101 -2.10 9.41 -24.92
CA VAL A 101 -3.14 10.00 -25.76
C VAL A 101 -2.79 11.43 -26.14
N GLU A 102 -3.08 11.77 -27.40
CA GLU A 102 -3.17 13.15 -27.85
C GLU A 102 -4.62 13.60 -27.73
N ILE A 103 -4.87 14.60 -26.89
CA ILE A 103 -6.22 15.08 -26.58
C ILE A 103 -6.32 16.58 -26.83
N GLU A 104 -7.44 17.01 -27.41
CA GLU A 104 -7.82 18.40 -27.52
C GLU A 104 -8.68 18.79 -26.31
N LEU A 105 -8.22 19.78 -25.55
CA LEU A 105 -8.92 20.33 -24.38
C LEU A 105 -9.25 21.80 -24.62
N GLU A 106 -10.30 22.28 -23.95
CA GLU A 106 -10.66 23.70 -23.94
C GLU A 106 -9.82 24.45 -22.90
N PHE A 107 -8.97 25.36 -23.35
CA PHE A 107 -8.21 26.29 -22.51
C PHE A 107 -8.91 27.65 -22.44
N ALA A 108 -8.51 28.52 -21.53
CA ALA A 108 -9.00 29.91 -21.51
C ALA A 108 -8.65 30.66 -22.80
N SER A 109 -7.57 30.25 -23.46
CA SER A 109 -7.11 30.77 -24.76
C SER A 109 -7.78 30.11 -25.98
N GLY A 110 -8.66 29.12 -25.79
CA GLY A 110 -9.33 28.35 -26.85
C GLY A 110 -8.91 26.87 -26.89
N PRO A 111 -9.40 26.08 -27.85
CA PRO A 111 -9.10 24.66 -27.95
C PRO A 111 -7.62 24.43 -28.29
N ARG A 112 -6.96 23.56 -27.53
CA ARG A 112 -5.55 23.20 -27.75
C ARG A 112 -5.31 21.72 -27.59
N ARG A 113 -4.42 21.20 -28.42
CA ARG A 113 -3.94 19.81 -28.36
C ARG A 113 -2.80 19.68 -27.34
N ILE A 114 -2.86 18.63 -26.54
CA ILE A 114 -1.79 18.22 -25.62
C ILE A 114 -1.51 16.72 -25.75
N GLY A 115 -0.32 16.30 -25.35
CA GLY A 115 0.04 14.89 -25.22
C GLY A 115 0.00 14.45 -23.75
N ILE A 116 -0.61 13.31 -23.46
CA ILE A 116 -0.62 12.69 -22.13
C ILE A 116 0.11 11.35 -22.19
N ILE A 117 0.94 11.07 -21.19
CA ILE A 117 1.61 9.77 -20.97
C ILE A 117 1.31 9.32 -19.55
N ALA A 118 0.83 8.10 -19.37
CA ALA A 118 0.31 7.61 -18.11
C ALA A 118 0.73 6.17 -17.81
N GLN A 119 0.96 5.91 -16.52
CA GLN A 119 0.96 4.56 -15.96
C GLN A 119 -0.48 4.16 -15.65
N ASP A 120 -0.95 3.07 -16.24
CA ASP A 120 -2.32 2.59 -16.10
C ASP A 120 -2.38 1.31 -15.24
N ARG A 121 -2.84 1.46 -13.99
CA ARG A 121 -2.85 0.39 -12.98
C ARG A 121 -3.61 -0.92 -13.33
N PRO A 122 -4.68 -0.94 -14.15
CA PRO A 122 -5.37 -2.20 -14.44
C PRO A 122 -4.48 -3.24 -15.12
N SER A 123 -3.41 -2.79 -15.79
CA SER A 123 -2.38 -3.64 -16.39
C SER A 123 -1.14 -3.64 -15.50
N ASN A 124 -0.72 -4.81 -15.02
CA ASN A 124 0.50 -5.00 -14.23
C ASN A 124 0.67 -4.01 -13.05
N ASN A 125 -0.44 -3.54 -12.46
CA ASN A 125 -0.44 -2.52 -11.40
C ASN A 125 0.33 -1.23 -11.80
N GLY A 126 0.42 -0.90 -13.09
CA GLY A 126 1.14 0.28 -13.59
C GLY A 126 2.67 0.13 -13.59
N VAL A 127 3.21 -1.06 -13.36
CA VAL A 127 4.65 -1.34 -13.36
C VAL A 127 5.19 -1.38 -14.79
N TRP A 128 6.11 -0.47 -15.10
CA TRP A 128 6.77 -0.39 -16.41
C TRP A 128 8.04 -1.25 -16.49
N GLY A 129 8.15 -2.03 -17.57
CA GLY A 129 9.37 -2.68 -18.04
C GLY A 129 10.22 -1.79 -18.98
N PRO A 130 11.36 -2.28 -19.48
CA PRO A 130 12.29 -1.48 -20.29
C PRO A 130 11.71 -1.00 -21.63
N GLU A 131 10.86 -1.80 -22.25
CA GLU A 131 10.09 -1.48 -23.46
C GLU A 131 9.13 -0.31 -23.25
N HIS A 132 8.45 -0.25 -22.11
CA HIS A 132 7.51 0.83 -21.79
C HIS A 132 8.24 2.16 -21.60
N HIS A 133 9.36 2.17 -20.89
CA HIS A 133 10.20 3.38 -20.75
C HIS A 133 10.75 3.86 -22.09
N ARG A 134 11.20 2.95 -22.97
CA ARG A 134 11.68 3.28 -24.32
C ARG A 134 10.56 3.87 -25.19
N GLN A 135 9.38 3.25 -25.17
CA GLN A 135 8.22 3.73 -25.93
C GLN A 135 7.73 5.09 -25.42
N ALA A 136 7.69 5.28 -24.10
CA ALA A 136 7.38 6.58 -23.50
C ALA A 136 8.40 7.65 -23.94
N ALA A 137 9.70 7.31 -23.99
CA ALA A 137 10.73 8.24 -24.47
C ALA A 137 10.51 8.63 -25.94
N ASP A 138 10.07 7.69 -26.78
CA ASP A 138 9.75 7.97 -28.18
C ASP A 138 8.48 8.83 -28.33
N MET A 139 7.48 8.65 -27.47
CA MET A 139 6.29 9.52 -27.43
C MET A 139 6.59 10.93 -26.95
N VAL A 140 7.46 11.07 -25.93
CA VAL A 140 7.94 12.37 -25.46
C VAL A 140 8.58 13.15 -26.62
N ARG A 141 9.35 12.47 -27.48
CA ARG A 141 9.92 13.06 -28.70
C ARG A 141 8.85 13.41 -29.73
N GLU A 142 7.89 12.52 -29.98
CA GLU A 142 6.80 12.78 -30.93
C GLU A 142 6.00 14.02 -30.52
N TYR A 143 5.64 14.14 -29.23
CA TYR A 143 4.92 15.29 -28.70
C TYR A 143 5.75 16.57 -28.77
N ALA A 144 7.06 16.49 -28.51
CA ALA A 144 7.97 17.62 -28.65
C ALA A 144 8.11 18.09 -30.12
N ASP A 145 8.20 17.17 -31.08
CA ASP A 145 8.26 17.47 -32.52
C ASP A 145 6.98 18.21 -32.98
N LEU A 146 5.84 17.89 -32.38
CA LEU A 146 4.55 18.55 -32.61
C LEU A 146 4.35 19.81 -31.76
N SER A 147 5.33 20.21 -30.95
CA SER A 147 5.26 21.32 -30.00
C SER A 147 4.07 21.22 -29.03
N LEU A 148 3.65 20.00 -28.69
CA LEU A 148 2.57 19.75 -27.74
C LEU A 148 3.08 19.87 -26.30
N PRO A 149 2.34 20.56 -25.41
CA PRO A 149 2.51 20.39 -23.97
C PRO A 149 2.35 18.92 -23.58
N ILE A 150 3.19 18.45 -22.65
CA ILE A 150 3.21 17.05 -22.21
C ILE A 150 2.73 16.97 -20.77
N VAL A 151 1.74 16.13 -20.51
CA VAL A 151 1.25 15.82 -19.16
C VAL A 151 1.58 14.38 -18.82
N THR A 152 2.14 14.14 -17.63
CA THR A 152 2.46 12.79 -17.16
C THR A 152 1.60 12.38 -15.97
N PHE A 153 1.10 11.15 -15.97
CA PHE A 153 0.35 10.56 -14.85
C PHE A 153 1.15 9.40 -14.25
N MET A 154 1.55 9.55 -12.98
CA MET A 154 2.29 8.54 -12.23
C MET A 154 1.34 7.72 -11.36
N ASP A 155 1.33 6.41 -11.58
CA ASP A 155 0.58 5.43 -10.81
C ASP A 155 1.24 4.05 -10.90
N THR A 156 2.32 3.91 -10.14
CA THR A 156 3.16 2.72 -10.14
C THR A 156 3.72 2.45 -8.76
N PRO A 157 3.76 1.17 -8.33
CA PRO A 157 4.50 0.78 -7.14
C PRO A 157 6.03 0.83 -7.39
N GLY A 158 6.48 0.96 -8.63
CA GLY A 158 7.90 1.01 -8.99
C GLY A 158 8.13 0.46 -10.39
N ALA A 159 9.37 0.57 -10.86
CA ALA A 159 9.78 -0.08 -12.11
C ALA A 159 9.87 -1.60 -11.91
N ASP A 160 9.73 -2.37 -13.00
CA ASP A 160 9.96 -3.82 -12.95
C ASP A 160 11.39 -4.11 -12.48
N ALA A 161 11.52 -4.92 -11.43
CA ALA A 161 12.77 -5.32 -10.80
C ALA A 161 13.16 -6.78 -11.11
N GLY A 162 12.43 -7.46 -12.01
CA GLY A 162 12.68 -8.83 -12.41
C GLY A 162 14.00 -9.04 -13.16
N ALA A 163 14.45 -10.29 -13.22
CA ALA A 163 15.71 -10.66 -13.88
C ALA A 163 15.72 -10.32 -15.38
N GLU A 164 14.62 -10.60 -16.10
CA GLU A 164 14.51 -10.28 -17.52
C GLU A 164 14.52 -8.77 -17.77
N ALA A 165 13.82 -7.96 -16.96
CA ALA A 165 13.86 -6.50 -17.07
C ALA A 165 15.29 -5.95 -16.88
N ASN A 166 16.05 -6.50 -15.93
CA ASN A 166 17.45 -6.12 -15.74
C ASN A 166 18.35 -6.52 -16.93
N LYS A 167 18.17 -7.74 -17.46
CA LYS A 167 18.87 -8.22 -18.67
C LYS A 167 18.57 -7.35 -19.89
N ASP A 168 17.35 -6.84 -19.99
CA ASP A 168 16.90 -5.91 -21.04
C ASP A 168 17.24 -4.43 -20.75
N ASN A 169 18.13 -4.17 -19.79
CA ASN A 169 18.66 -2.85 -19.42
C ASN A 169 17.62 -1.86 -18.86
N GLN A 170 16.82 -2.29 -17.89
CA GLN A 170 15.84 -1.43 -17.19
C GLN A 170 16.41 -0.08 -16.75
N ALA A 171 17.55 -0.07 -16.06
CA ALA A 171 18.18 1.18 -15.60
C ALA A 171 18.51 2.13 -16.76
N HIS A 172 18.99 1.61 -17.89
CA HIS A 172 19.28 2.42 -19.07
C HIS A 172 17.98 3.01 -19.65
N SER A 173 16.91 2.22 -19.74
CA SER A 173 15.63 2.68 -20.25
C SER A 173 15.00 3.81 -19.41
N ILE A 174 15.10 3.71 -18.08
CA ILE A 174 14.70 4.75 -17.11
C ILE A 174 15.54 6.01 -17.34
N SER A 175 16.87 5.86 -17.41
CA SER A 175 17.77 7.00 -17.62
C SER A 175 17.54 7.70 -18.96
N ARG A 176 17.20 6.95 -20.01
CA ARG A 176 16.85 7.48 -21.33
C ARG A 176 15.59 8.34 -21.25
N LEU A 177 14.51 7.83 -20.66
CA LEU A 177 13.26 8.59 -20.52
C LEU A 177 13.48 9.85 -19.66
N LEU A 178 14.17 9.72 -18.54
CA LEU A 178 14.50 10.85 -17.67
C LEU A 178 15.25 11.94 -18.45
N ALA A 179 16.23 11.53 -19.26
CA ALA A 179 17.05 12.46 -20.00
C ALA A 179 16.29 13.10 -21.19
N GLU A 180 15.32 12.42 -21.81
CA GLU A 180 14.36 13.05 -22.74
C GLU A 180 13.47 14.07 -22.02
N MET A 181 12.84 13.69 -20.91
CA MET A 181 11.96 14.58 -20.13
C MET A 181 12.67 15.84 -19.63
N CYS A 182 13.94 15.74 -19.24
CA CYS A 182 14.76 16.89 -18.90
C CYS A 182 15.04 17.82 -20.10
N ASN A 183 15.09 17.29 -21.32
CA ASN A 183 15.56 18.01 -22.51
C ASN A 183 14.45 18.46 -23.48
N VAL A 184 13.19 18.08 -23.27
CA VAL A 184 12.11 18.53 -24.16
C VAL A 184 11.86 20.04 -24.08
N PRO A 185 11.66 20.73 -25.21
CA PRO A 185 11.46 22.18 -25.29
C PRO A 185 10.00 22.62 -25.07
N THR A 186 9.09 21.74 -24.63
CA THR A 186 7.68 22.07 -24.43
C THR A 186 7.32 22.18 -22.95
N ALA A 187 6.15 22.74 -22.63
CA ALA A 187 5.67 22.79 -21.25
C ALA A 187 5.37 21.36 -20.75
N THR A 188 5.87 21.02 -19.56
CA THR A 188 5.64 19.69 -18.96
C THR A 188 4.98 19.79 -17.59
N VAL A 189 3.88 19.06 -17.39
CA VAL A 189 3.15 18.99 -16.12
C VAL A 189 3.12 17.54 -15.65
N GLY A 190 3.64 17.28 -14.45
CA GLY A 190 3.60 15.96 -13.84
C GLY A 190 2.48 15.87 -12.81
N ILE A 191 1.74 14.78 -12.80
CA ILE A 191 0.66 14.52 -11.86
C ILE A 191 0.92 13.17 -11.17
N VAL A 192 1.11 13.19 -9.86
CA VAL A 192 1.02 11.96 -9.06
C VAL A 192 -0.45 11.61 -8.92
N TYR A 193 -0.87 10.57 -9.63
CA TYR A 193 -2.26 10.15 -9.73
C TYR A 193 -2.63 9.13 -8.65
N GLY A 194 -1.75 8.16 -8.40
CA GLY A 194 -1.94 7.13 -7.37
C GLY A 194 -0.65 6.90 -6.60
N LEU A 195 0.00 5.76 -6.85
CA LEU A 195 1.32 5.48 -6.29
C LEU A 195 2.41 6.12 -7.17
N GLY A 196 3.40 6.77 -6.58
CA GLY A 196 4.53 7.29 -7.34
C GLY A 196 5.84 6.94 -6.66
N TYR A 197 6.32 5.71 -6.90
CA TYR A 197 7.53 5.21 -6.26
C TYR A 197 8.71 5.04 -7.21
N SER A 198 9.87 5.52 -6.76
CA SER A 198 11.20 5.19 -7.27
C SER A 198 11.39 5.38 -8.79
N GLY A 199 12.31 4.62 -9.40
CA GLY A 199 12.69 4.72 -10.80
C GLY A 199 11.56 4.50 -11.81
N GLY A 200 10.42 3.94 -11.40
CA GLY A 200 9.23 3.83 -12.26
C GLY A 200 8.52 5.17 -12.43
N ALA A 201 8.45 6.00 -11.39
CA ALA A 201 7.77 7.29 -11.42
C ALA A 201 8.72 8.47 -11.74
N ILE A 202 9.97 8.42 -11.26
CA ILE A 202 10.94 9.53 -11.35
C ILE A 202 11.13 10.09 -12.78
N PRO A 203 11.26 9.27 -13.84
CA PRO A 203 11.41 9.79 -15.20
C PRO A 203 10.25 10.69 -15.62
N LEU A 204 9.03 10.38 -15.17
CA LEU A 204 7.82 11.14 -15.44
C LEU A 204 7.66 12.38 -14.55
N ALA A 205 8.40 12.47 -13.45
CA ALA A 205 8.38 13.59 -12.52
C ALA A 205 9.35 14.74 -12.90
N ALA A 206 10.16 14.56 -13.94
CA ALA A 206 11.09 15.57 -14.44
C ALA A 206 10.36 16.65 -15.28
N THR A 207 9.52 17.43 -14.59
CA THR A 207 8.58 18.36 -15.22
C THR A 207 8.75 19.81 -14.77
N ASN A 208 8.20 20.76 -15.54
CA ASN A 208 8.18 22.19 -15.16
C ASN A 208 7.34 22.43 -13.90
N VAL A 209 6.22 21.73 -13.79
CA VAL A 209 5.30 21.78 -12.64
C VAL A 209 4.97 20.36 -12.22
N MET A 210 4.95 20.11 -10.91
CA MET A 210 4.65 18.82 -10.31
C MET A 210 3.45 18.96 -9.36
N LEU A 211 2.34 18.30 -9.69
CA LEU A 211 1.09 18.31 -8.93
C LEU A 211 0.81 16.92 -8.35
N CYS A 212 0.03 16.86 -7.28
CA CYS A 212 -0.35 15.60 -6.64
C CYS A 212 -1.86 15.60 -6.36
N LEU A 213 -2.55 14.48 -6.57
CA LEU A 213 -3.93 14.35 -6.09
C LEU A 213 -3.97 14.29 -4.57
N ARG A 214 -5.11 14.68 -3.97
CA ARG A 214 -5.28 14.66 -2.50
C ARG A 214 -4.98 13.28 -1.91
N SER A 215 -5.46 12.22 -2.56
CA SER A 215 -5.36 10.82 -2.15
C SER A 215 -4.20 10.05 -2.80
N ALA A 216 -3.20 10.75 -3.38
CA ALA A 216 -2.01 10.14 -3.98
C ALA A 216 -0.78 10.22 -3.07
N VAL A 217 0.20 9.34 -3.31
CA VAL A 217 1.43 9.21 -2.54
C VAL A 217 2.66 9.21 -3.45
N PHE A 218 3.74 9.86 -3.01
CA PHE A 218 4.98 9.96 -3.79
C PHE A 218 6.20 9.77 -2.88
N ASN A 219 7.12 8.89 -3.26
CA ASN A 219 8.35 8.68 -2.49
C ASN A 219 9.47 7.99 -3.30
N THR A 220 10.72 8.12 -2.85
CA THR A 220 11.87 7.46 -3.49
C THR A 220 11.85 5.94 -3.32
N ILE A 221 11.22 5.43 -2.25
CA ILE A 221 11.17 4.02 -1.90
C ILE A 221 9.79 3.65 -1.33
N GLN A 222 9.33 2.44 -1.58
CA GLN A 222 8.16 1.90 -0.89
C GLN A 222 8.44 1.77 0.61
N PRO A 223 7.46 2.02 1.50
CA PRO A 223 7.65 1.90 2.95
C PRO A 223 8.15 0.52 3.40
N LYS A 224 7.65 -0.55 2.78
CA LYS A 224 8.11 -1.93 3.02
C LYS A 224 9.60 -2.11 2.70
N GLY A 225 10.05 -1.54 1.57
CA GLY A 225 11.45 -1.51 1.19
C GLY A 225 12.31 -0.74 2.19
N LEU A 226 11.84 0.42 2.66
CA LEU A 226 12.55 1.22 3.65
C LEU A 226 12.73 0.49 4.98
N ALA A 227 11.69 -0.15 5.52
CA ALA A 227 11.80 -0.94 6.75
C ALA A 227 12.82 -2.07 6.62
N SER A 228 12.92 -2.67 5.43
CA SER A 228 13.90 -3.73 5.17
C SER A 228 15.36 -3.22 5.17
N ILE A 229 15.59 -1.92 4.97
CA ILE A 229 16.92 -1.28 4.99
C ILE A 229 17.20 -0.70 6.37
N ALA A 230 16.21 -0.02 6.97
CA ALA A 230 16.30 0.66 8.26
C ALA A 230 16.23 -0.30 9.48
N ARG A 231 16.66 -1.56 9.33
CA ARG A 231 16.52 -2.63 10.34
C ARG A 231 17.12 -2.27 11.70
N GLN A 232 18.19 -1.49 11.72
CA GLN A 232 18.85 -1.04 12.94
C GLN A 232 17.94 -0.19 13.85
N TYR A 233 16.91 0.43 13.28
CA TYR A 233 15.95 1.25 14.01
C TYR A 233 14.74 0.45 14.50
N ASN A 234 14.64 -0.83 14.15
CA ASN A 234 13.56 -1.73 14.56
C ASN A 234 12.18 -1.05 14.36
N LEU A 235 11.93 -0.55 13.15
CA LEU A 235 10.67 0.08 12.77
C LEU A 235 9.85 -0.89 11.93
N SER A 236 8.54 -0.94 12.19
CA SER A 236 7.57 -1.52 11.27
C SER A 236 7.51 -0.71 9.97
N TRP A 237 7.03 -1.32 8.88
CA TRP A 237 6.90 -0.62 7.61
C TRP A 237 5.88 0.53 7.68
N GLN A 238 4.88 0.41 8.55
CA GLN A 238 3.88 1.44 8.79
C GLN A 238 4.48 2.64 9.53
N GLU A 239 5.33 2.40 10.54
CA GLU A 239 6.10 3.45 11.20
C GLU A 239 7.03 4.16 10.20
N CYS A 240 7.69 3.41 9.31
CA CYS A 240 8.49 3.99 8.22
C CYS A 240 7.65 4.86 7.27
N ALA A 241 6.44 4.43 6.90
CA ALA A 241 5.53 5.20 6.04
C ALA A 241 5.18 6.56 6.68
N ARG A 242 4.76 6.53 7.95
CA ARG A 242 4.41 7.74 8.70
C ARG A 242 5.60 8.67 8.89
N TYR A 243 6.77 8.10 9.23
CA TYR A 243 7.99 8.87 9.46
C TYR A 243 8.49 9.56 8.20
N VAL A 244 8.44 8.88 7.05
CA VAL A 244 8.85 9.50 5.78
C VAL A 244 7.87 10.57 5.33
N GLY A 245 6.57 10.44 5.64
CA GLY A 245 5.54 11.39 5.26
C GLY A 245 5.27 11.36 3.74
N LEU A 246 4.33 10.51 3.33
CA LEU A 246 4.01 10.16 1.94
C LEU A 246 2.91 11.01 1.31
N SER A 247 2.11 11.69 2.13
CA SER A 247 0.89 12.35 1.66
C SER A 247 1.18 13.59 0.81
N SER A 248 0.30 13.89 -0.14
CA SER A 248 0.32 15.11 -0.96
C SER A 248 0.52 16.39 -0.13
N TYR A 249 -0.14 16.49 1.03
CA TYR A 249 -0.04 17.62 1.95
C TYR A 249 1.35 17.78 2.58
N GLU A 250 1.98 16.68 2.99
CA GLU A 250 3.33 16.69 3.56
C GLU A 250 4.37 17.00 2.49
N LEU A 251 4.19 16.45 1.29
CA LEU A 251 5.07 16.69 0.14
C LEU A 251 5.05 18.15 -0.30
N LEU A 252 3.89 18.81 -0.25
CA LEU A 252 3.78 20.25 -0.50
C LEU A 252 4.57 21.05 0.54
N GLY A 253 4.44 20.73 1.83
CA GLY A 253 5.20 21.39 2.89
C GLY A 253 6.73 21.19 2.78
N LYS A 254 7.16 20.07 2.18
CA LYS A 254 8.57 19.79 1.87
C LYS A 254 9.06 20.45 0.57
N GLY A 255 8.17 21.06 -0.22
CA GLY A 255 8.50 21.65 -1.52
C GLY A 255 8.88 20.62 -2.59
N ILE A 256 8.44 19.37 -2.45
CA ILE A 256 8.69 18.30 -3.43
C ILE A 256 7.73 18.43 -4.62
N ILE A 257 6.51 18.88 -4.35
CA ILE A 257 5.47 19.20 -5.33
C ILE A 257 5.12 20.69 -5.25
N ASP A 258 4.54 21.22 -6.32
CA ASP A 258 4.15 22.62 -6.46
C ASP A 258 2.68 22.88 -6.09
N GLY A 259 1.86 21.83 -5.96
CA GLY A 259 0.44 21.96 -5.61
C GLY A 259 -0.28 20.64 -5.39
N VAL A 260 -1.37 20.70 -4.62
CA VAL A 260 -2.30 19.57 -4.42
C VAL A 260 -3.59 19.88 -5.17
N ILE A 261 -3.95 19.03 -6.14
CA ILE A 261 -5.18 19.19 -6.94
C ILE A 261 -6.37 18.86 -6.04
N ASP A 262 -7.41 19.69 -6.05
CA ASP A 262 -8.64 19.45 -5.30
C ASP A 262 -9.53 18.40 -5.99
N TYR A 263 -8.99 17.20 -6.12
CA TYR A 263 -9.62 16.05 -6.77
C TYR A 263 -9.08 14.76 -6.16
N ALA A 264 -9.99 13.84 -5.83
CA ALA A 264 -9.67 12.46 -5.52
C ALA A 264 -10.68 11.54 -6.24
N PRO A 265 -10.23 10.51 -6.99
CA PRO A 265 -11.16 9.63 -7.70
C PRO A 265 -12.00 8.75 -6.77
N ASP A 266 -11.61 8.65 -5.50
CA ASP A 266 -12.28 7.96 -4.41
C ASP A 266 -13.30 8.82 -3.65
N ASP A 267 -13.49 10.09 -4.05
CA ASP A 267 -14.58 10.92 -3.53
C ASP A 267 -15.96 10.33 -3.91
N PRO A 268 -17.00 10.53 -3.08
CA PRO A 268 -18.37 10.13 -3.43
C PRO A 268 -18.87 10.77 -4.73
N GLU A 269 -18.51 12.05 -4.94
CA GLU A 269 -18.84 12.83 -6.15
C GLU A 269 -17.58 13.56 -6.65
N PRO A 270 -16.71 12.87 -7.42
CA PRO A 270 -15.44 13.44 -7.84
C PRO A 270 -15.63 14.51 -8.93
N ASP A 271 -15.14 15.73 -8.71
CA ASP A 271 -15.23 16.81 -9.70
C ASP A 271 -14.01 16.81 -10.65
N ILE A 272 -14.13 16.06 -11.75
CA ILE A 272 -13.09 15.96 -12.79
C ILE A 272 -12.69 17.32 -13.38
N ARG A 273 -13.54 18.35 -13.27
CA ARG A 273 -13.22 19.70 -13.78
C ARG A 273 -12.01 20.27 -13.05
N GLN A 274 -11.82 19.97 -11.77
CA GLN A 274 -10.65 20.47 -11.04
C GLN A 274 -9.35 19.93 -11.60
N LEU A 275 -9.31 18.64 -11.95
CA LEU A 275 -8.15 18.04 -12.63
C LEU A 275 -7.88 18.70 -13.98
N GLN A 276 -8.91 18.86 -14.82
CA GLN A 276 -8.76 19.51 -16.13
C GLN A 276 -8.30 20.97 -16.00
N THR A 277 -8.90 21.74 -15.10
CA THR A 277 -8.57 23.14 -14.83
C THR A 277 -7.12 23.28 -14.35
N SER A 278 -6.67 22.38 -13.45
CA SER A 278 -5.26 22.36 -13.01
C SER A 278 -4.29 22.04 -14.13
N ILE A 279 -4.63 21.11 -15.04
CA ILE A 279 -3.80 20.80 -16.22
C ILE A 279 -3.68 22.03 -17.13
N CYS A 280 -4.82 22.63 -17.51
CA CYS A 280 -4.84 23.72 -18.48
C CYS A 280 -4.15 24.97 -17.91
N SER A 281 -4.49 25.36 -16.68
CA SER A 281 -3.90 26.55 -16.04
C SER A 281 -2.41 26.39 -15.72
N ALA A 282 -1.95 25.17 -15.39
CA ALA A 282 -0.52 24.91 -15.19
C ALA A 282 0.29 25.11 -16.49
N ILE A 283 -0.21 24.60 -17.62
CA ILE A 283 0.42 24.77 -18.94
C ILE A 283 0.49 26.27 -19.30
N GLU A 284 -0.61 27.00 -19.17
CA GLU A 284 -0.65 28.44 -19.47
C GLU A 284 0.29 29.25 -18.56
N SER A 285 0.39 28.87 -17.29
CA SER A 285 1.31 29.49 -16.32
C SER A 285 2.77 29.29 -16.71
N ILE A 286 3.14 28.08 -17.17
CA ILE A 286 4.49 27.76 -17.68
C ILE A 286 4.83 28.59 -18.91
N GLU A 287 3.89 28.67 -19.86
CA GLU A 287 4.09 29.44 -21.10
C GLU A 287 4.20 30.94 -20.83
N LYS A 288 3.42 31.46 -19.88
CA LYS A 288 3.55 32.85 -19.42
C LYS A 288 4.89 33.10 -18.73
N ALA A 289 5.34 32.17 -17.88
CA ALA A 289 6.66 32.26 -17.24
C ALA A 289 7.78 32.26 -18.29
N SER A 290 7.70 31.38 -19.28
CA SER A 290 8.64 31.33 -20.41
C SER A 290 8.67 32.64 -21.20
N ARG A 291 7.51 33.20 -21.54
CA ARG A 291 7.41 34.51 -22.21
C ARG A 291 8.03 35.64 -21.38
N ASN A 292 7.72 35.69 -20.09
CA ASN A 292 8.26 36.70 -19.19
C ASN A 292 9.78 36.59 -19.06
N PHE A 293 10.30 35.37 -18.92
CA PHE A 293 11.73 35.12 -18.85
C PHE A 293 12.42 35.56 -20.15
N ALA A 294 11.92 35.11 -21.31
CA ALA A 294 12.46 35.49 -22.61
C ALA A 294 12.45 37.02 -22.85
N ALA A 295 11.45 37.73 -22.33
CA ALA A 295 11.33 39.18 -22.49
C ALA A 295 12.30 39.99 -21.61
N HIS A 296 12.68 39.48 -20.43
CA HIS A 296 13.43 40.25 -19.43
C HIS A 296 14.85 39.74 -19.19
N GLU A 297 15.24 38.59 -19.72
CA GLU A 297 16.54 37.95 -19.47
C GLU A 297 17.40 37.89 -20.74
N PRO A 298 18.32 38.85 -20.97
CA PRO A 298 19.11 38.91 -22.20
C PRO A 298 19.96 37.66 -22.46
N VAL A 299 20.39 36.97 -21.40
CA VAL A 299 21.26 35.79 -21.47
C VAL A 299 20.59 34.65 -22.25
N ILE A 300 19.26 34.49 -22.16
CA ILE A 300 18.55 33.43 -22.89
C ILE A 300 18.52 33.68 -24.39
N LEU A 301 18.44 34.96 -24.82
CA LEU A 301 18.50 35.34 -26.22
C LEU A 301 19.90 35.09 -26.79
N GLN A 302 20.95 35.38 -26.03
CA GLN A 302 22.32 35.05 -26.44
C GLN A 302 22.50 33.54 -26.57
N GLN A 303 21.98 32.75 -25.62
CA GLN A 303 22.06 31.29 -25.70
C GLN A 303 21.26 30.72 -26.87
N TYR A 304 20.10 31.29 -27.16
CA TYR A 304 19.31 30.99 -28.35
C TYR A 304 20.10 31.25 -29.63
N GLN A 305 20.70 32.44 -29.79
CA GLN A 305 21.54 32.79 -30.94
C GLN A 305 22.72 31.82 -31.12
N ARG A 306 23.39 31.45 -30.02
CA ARG A 306 24.46 30.44 -30.04
C ARG A 306 23.94 29.07 -30.47
N SER A 307 22.75 28.68 -30.01
CA SER A 307 22.11 27.41 -30.36
C SER A 307 21.73 27.36 -31.84
N VAL A 308 21.14 28.43 -32.39
CA VAL A 308 20.85 28.56 -33.82
C VAL A 308 22.14 28.53 -34.65
N SER A 309 23.18 29.25 -34.22
CA SER A 309 24.48 29.25 -34.92
C SER A 309 25.10 27.85 -34.95
N ARG A 310 25.09 27.12 -33.83
CA ARG A 310 25.57 25.73 -33.75
C ARG A 310 24.70 24.76 -34.55
N TYR A 311 23.40 25.03 -34.68
CA TYR A 311 22.48 24.23 -35.47
C TYR A 311 22.76 24.38 -36.97
N LEU A 312 22.89 25.62 -37.45
CA LEU A 312 23.17 25.92 -38.87
C LEU A 312 24.61 25.56 -39.26
N ASN A 313 25.58 25.84 -38.38
CA ASN A 313 27.01 25.64 -38.61
C ASN A 313 27.64 24.79 -37.51
N PRO A 314 27.35 23.47 -37.44
CA PRO A 314 27.85 22.62 -36.37
C PRO A 314 29.39 22.46 -36.44
N PRO A 315 30.12 22.68 -35.32
CA PRO A 315 31.56 22.47 -35.26
C PRO A 315 31.97 21.05 -35.65
N ILE A 316 33.18 20.88 -36.19
CA ILE A 316 33.71 19.57 -36.58
C ILE A 316 33.71 18.61 -35.39
N GLN A 317 34.12 19.08 -34.21
CA GLN A 317 34.11 18.28 -32.98
C GLN A 317 32.69 17.81 -32.62
N LEU A 318 31.67 18.67 -32.78
CA LEU A 318 30.29 18.30 -32.53
C LEU A 318 29.80 17.25 -33.54
N LYS A 319 30.19 17.36 -34.81
CA LYS A 319 29.88 16.35 -35.83
C LYS A 319 30.53 14.99 -35.50
N GLN A 320 31.79 15.00 -35.03
CA GLN A 320 32.51 13.81 -34.61
C GLN A 320 31.86 13.15 -33.38
N ILE A 321 31.57 13.93 -32.34
CA ILE A 321 30.87 13.45 -31.13
C ILE A 321 29.52 12.83 -31.53
N LYS A 322 28.74 13.50 -32.39
CA LYS A 322 27.46 12.96 -32.87
C LYS A 322 27.63 11.67 -33.67
N SER A 323 28.68 11.53 -34.48
CA SER A 323 28.94 10.28 -35.23
C SER A 323 29.35 9.11 -34.36
N LEU A 324 29.96 9.39 -33.19
CA LEU A 324 30.41 8.37 -32.23
C LEU A 324 29.36 8.07 -31.16
N ALA A 325 28.35 8.92 -31.01
CA ALA A 325 27.32 8.76 -29.99
C ALA A 325 26.42 7.55 -30.31
N SER A 326 26.42 6.55 -29.43
CA SER A 326 25.49 5.42 -29.45
C SER A 326 24.06 5.80 -29.05
N PHE A 327 23.88 7.02 -28.55
CA PHE A 327 22.63 7.57 -28.08
C PHE A 327 22.46 9.00 -28.60
N SER A 328 21.33 9.28 -29.25
CA SER A 328 20.91 10.63 -29.61
C SER A 328 19.66 10.99 -28.82
N PHE A 329 19.71 12.13 -28.13
CA PHE A 329 18.51 12.83 -27.67
C PHE A 329 17.66 13.24 -28.87
N ALA A 330 16.37 13.59 -28.67
CA ALA A 330 15.48 14.18 -29.68
C ALA A 330 16.30 14.93 -30.75
N ASP A 331 16.32 14.40 -31.98
CA ASP A 331 17.30 14.82 -32.99
C ASP A 331 17.14 16.33 -33.19
N ALA A 332 18.17 17.08 -32.81
CA ALA A 332 18.21 18.53 -32.94
C ALA A 332 17.88 18.99 -34.38
N ARG A 333 17.92 18.08 -35.37
CA ARG A 333 17.48 18.30 -36.76
C ARG A 333 15.99 18.59 -36.94
N ARG A 334 15.10 18.07 -36.10
CA ARG A 334 13.63 18.25 -36.25
C ARG A 334 13.07 19.35 -35.35
N VAL A 335 13.61 19.48 -34.14
CA VAL A 335 13.27 20.59 -33.24
C VAL A 335 14.12 21.80 -33.60
N VAL A 336 13.53 22.73 -34.34
CA VAL A 336 14.15 24.04 -34.59
C VAL A 336 14.38 24.69 -33.22
N PRO A 337 15.61 25.14 -32.90
CA PRO A 337 15.82 25.88 -31.66
C PRO A 337 14.85 27.05 -31.60
N ASP A 338 14.19 27.23 -30.46
CA ASP A 338 13.33 28.38 -30.20
C ASP A 338 13.63 28.94 -28.80
N VAL A 339 13.40 30.24 -28.62
CA VAL A 339 13.74 30.93 -27.36
C VAL A 339 12.80 30.51 -26.21
N PHE A 340 11.54 30.18 -26.51
CA PHE A 340 10.56 29.83 -25.47
C PHE A 340 10.79 28.43 -24.94
N GLY A 341 11.17 27.47 -25.79
CA GLY A 341 11.54 26.13 -25.38
C GLY A 341 12.87 26.08 -24.64
N GLN A 342 13.83 26.93 -25.00
CA GLN A 342 15.03 27.15 -24.17
C GLN A 342 14.66 27.71 -22.79
N SER A 343 13.75 28.68 -22.74
CA SER A 343 13.28 29.28 -21.49
C SER A 343 12.53 28.25 -20.63
N MET A 344 11.65 27.42 -21.21
CA MET A 344 10.95 26.36 -20.48
C MET A 344 11.92 25.33 -19.91
N ARG A 345 12.95 24.92 -20.66
CA ARG A 345 13.99 24.01 -20.15
C ARG A 345 14.80 24.62 -19.02
N HIS A 346 15.17 25.89 -19.14
CA HIS A 346 15.87 26.61 -18.08
C HIS A 346 15.02 26.68 -16.80
N LEU A 347 13.76 27.10 -16.91
CA LEU A 347 12.84 27.18 -15.77
C LEU A 347 12.55 25.80 -15.15
N ARG A 348 12.48 24.74 -15.96
CA ARG A 348 12.41 23.34 -15.49
C ARG A 348 13.63 22.99 -14.65
N TYR A 349 14.82 23.28 -15.17
CA TYR A 349 16.07 23.01 -14.48
C TYR A 349 16.12 23.71 -13.11
N VAL A 350 15.84 25.02 -13.05
CA VAL A 350 15.80 25.77 -11.78
C VAL A 350 14.74 25.18 -10.83
N GLY A 351 13.56 24.83 -11.36
CA GLY A 351 12.46 24.21 -10.63
C GLY A 351 12.78 22.82 -10.06
N LEU A 352 13.58 22.00 -10.75
CA LEU A 352 14.06 20.71 -10.25
C LEU A 352 15.21 20.91 -9.26
N ARG A 353 16.16 21.80 -9.58
CA ARG A 353 17.35 22.05 -8.78
C ARG A 353 17.01 22.58 -7.38
N ARG A 354 16.00 23.47 -7.27
CA ARG A 354 15.53 23.98 -5.96
C ARG A 354 14.95 22.91 -5.04
N ARG A 355 14.49 21.76 -5.58
CA ARG A 355 13.96 20.64 -4.79
C ARG A 355 15.09 19.84 -4.12
N ILE A 356 16.32 19.97 -4.61
CA ILE A 356 17.49 19.34 -4.03
C ILE A 356 17.93 20.14 -2.82
N ARG A 357 17.77 19.55 -1.64
CA ARG A 357 18.28 20.10 -0.38
C ARG A 357 19.58 19.40 -0.02
N THR A 358 20.60 20.18 0.29
CA THR A 358 21.83 19.70 0.92
C THR A 358 21.90 20.30 2.32
N SER A 359 21.99 19.45 3.34
CA SER A 359 22.17 19.85 4.73
C SER A 359 23.55 19.43 5.20
N THR A 360 24.23 20.28 5.97
CA THR A 360 25.49 19.91 6.61
C THR A 360 25.22 18.87 7.71
N LEU A 361 26.20 18.04 8.06
CA LEU A 361 26.04 17.05 9.13
C LEU A 361 25.64 17.69 10.47
N GLU A 362 26.17 18.88 10.77
CA GLU A 362 25.85 19.64 11.99
C GLU A 362 24.40 20.17 11.99
N VAL A 363 23.90 20.64 10.84
CA VAL A 363 22.52 21.10 10.68
C VAL A 363 21.56 19.92 10.65
N TYR A 364 21.95 18.80 10.02
CA TYR A 364 21.21 17.55 10.04
C TYR A 364 21.04 17.04 11.48
N GLY A 365 22.09 17.09 12.31
CA GLY A 365 22.00 16.70 13.72
C GLY A 365 21.19 17.66 14.62
N ARG A 366 20.93 18.90 14.19
CA ARG A 366 20.13 19.90 14.93
C ARG A 366 18.69 20.06 14.42
N LEU A 367 18.43 19.75 13.15
CA LEU A 367 17.11 19.86 12.49
C LEU A 367 16.41 18.52 12.30
N ALA A 368 17.14 17.41 12.30
CA ALA A 368 16.51 16.13 12.52
C ALA A 368 16.15 16.10 14.00
N ASP A 369 14.87 16.23 14.31
CA ASP A 369 14.33 15.60 15.52
C ASP A 369 14.61 14.10 15.33
N VAL A 370 15.79 13.65 15.75
CA VAL A 370 16.12 12.24 15.83
C VAL A 370 15.37 11.72 17.05
N GLU A 371 14.04 11.69 16.94
CA GLU A 371 13.22 10.82 17.76
C GLU A 371 13.38 9.43 17.16
N ILE A 372 14.52 8.79 17.45
CA ILE A 372 14.55 7.33 17.41
C ILE A 372 13.50 6.92 18.44
N PRO A 373 12.45 6.20 18.05
CA PRO A 373 11.42 5.82 19.00
C PRO A 373 12.07 5.09 20.17
N GLU A 374 11.88 5.60 21.39
CA GLU A 374 12.47 5.01 22.58
C GLU A 374 11.90 3.61 22.84
N GLY A 375 12.74 2.69 23.28
CA GLY A 375 12.37 1.29 23.51
C GLY A 375 12.40 0.41 22.25
N ASP A 376 12.41 -0.90 22.44
CA ASP A 376 12.38 -1.83 21.31
C ASP A 376 11.00 -1.86 20.62
N LEU A 377 10.95 -2.41 19.39
CA LEU A 377 9.71 -2.49 18.61
C LEU A 377 8.61 -3.28 19.32
N ALA A 378 8.95 -4.35 20.05
CA ALA A 378 7.97 -5.15 20.76
C ALA A 378 7.35 -4.33 21.90
N GLN A 379 8.14 -3.56 22.64
CA GLN A 379 7.66 -2.64 23.67
C GLN A 379 6.76 -1.56 23.07
N ARG A 380 7.17 -0.93 21.95
CA ARG A 380 6.36 0.10 21.28
C ARG A 380 5.06 -0.44 20.69
N THR A 381 5.13 -1.60 20.04
CA THR A 381 3.96 -2.32 19.51
C THR A 381 3.00 -2.66 20.64
N ARG A 382 3.52 -3.13 21.79
CA ARG A 382 2.72 -3.38 22.98
C ARG A 382 2.04 -2.11 23.49
N THR A 383 2.76 -1.00 23.63
CA THR A 383 2.19 0.28 24.07
C THR A 383 1.12 0.79 23.10
N ALA A 384 1.35 0.65 21.79
CA ALA A 384 0.38 1.05 20.77
C ALA A 384 -0.88 0.18 20.82
N HIS A 385 -0.72 -1.15 20.93
CA HIS A 385 -1.83 -2.08 21.12
C HIS A 385 -2.60 -1.78 22.42
N GLU A 386 -1.90 -1.49 23.51
CA GLU A 386 -2.51 -1.13 24.80
C GLU A 386 -3.36 0.13 24.69
N LYS A 387 -2.80 1.20 24.09
CA LYS A 387 -3.53 2.44 23.86
C LYS A 387 -4.79 2.20 23.01
N SER A 388 -4.64 1.52 21.87
CA SER A 388 -5.76 1.24 20.95
C SER A 388 -6.82 0.35 21.61
N PHE A 389 -6.40 -0.63 22.42
CA PHE A 389 -7.31 -1.49 23.17
C PHE A 389 -8.10 -0.71 24.21
N ASN A 390 -7.45 0.20 24.95
CA ASN A 390 -8.13 1.04 25.94
C ASN A 390 -9.13 2.01 25.27
N GLU A 391 -8.75 2.63 24.15
CA GLU A 391 -9.68 3.47 23.36
C GLU A 391 -10.91 2.68 22.90
N TRP A 392 -10.73 1.45 22.41
CA TRP A 392 -11.84 0.55 22.05
C TRP A 392 -12.67 0.12 23.26
N LEU A 393 -12.05 -0.05 24.43
CA LEU A 393 -12.75 -0.41 25.66
C LEU A 393 -13.64 0.76 26.11
N ASP A 394 -13.19 2.00 25.93
CA ASP A 394 -13.96 3.19 26.27
C ASP A 394 -15.11 3.45 25.29
N ASP A 395 -14.88 3.24 23.98
CA ASP A 395 -15.88 3.42 22.92
C ASP A 395 -15.97 2.19 22.01
N SER A 396 -16.73 1.20 22.47
CA SER A 396 -16.86 -0.09 21.79
C SER A 396 -17.96 -0.08 20.72
N ASP A 397 -17.75 -0.82 19.64
CA ASP A 397 -18.68 -0.93 18.52
C ASP A 397 -20.09 -1.36 18.98
N ARG A 398 -21.14 -0.73 18.44
CA ARG A 398 -22.53 -1.17 18.68
C ARG A 398 -22.85 -2.41 17.87
N ILE A 399 -23.53 -3.37 18.51
CA ILE A 399 -23.84 -4.68 17.88
C ILE A 399 -24.76 -4.53 16.67
N ILE A 400 -25.62 -3.52 16.65
CA ILE A 400 -26.57 -3.26 15.56
C ILE A 400 -25.90 -3.05 14.19
N TYR A 401 -24.62 -2.63 14.16
CA TYR A 401 -23.88 -2.43 12.92
C TYR A 401 -23.33 -3.73 12.32
N ASN A 402 -23.49 -4.87 12.99
CA ASN A 402 -23.12 -6.17 12.47
C ASN A 402 -24.33 -7.12 12.45
N ASP A 403 -24.84 -7.41 11.26
CA ASP A 403 -26.05 -8.22 11.06
C ASP A 403 -25.95 -9.62 11.69
N ALA A 404 -24.78 -10.26 11.62
CA ALA A 404 -24.57 -11.60 12.17
C ALA A 404 -24.62 -11.59 13.70
N LEU A 405 -23.95 -10.62 14.34
CA LEU A 405 -23.96 -10.45 15.79
C LEU A 405 -25.33 -10.02 16.31
N ALA A 406 -25.98 -9.06 15.66
CA ALA A 406 -27.32 -8.62 16.02
C ALA A 406 -28.33 -9.77 15.97
N LYS A 407 -28.26 -10.60 14.92
CA LYS A 407 -29.10 -11.80 14.79
C LYS A 407 -28.78 -12.83 15.88
N ALA A 408 -27.51 -13.11 16.15
CA ALA A 408 -27.10 -14.07 17.18
C ALA A 408 -27.55 -13.64 18.57
N LEU A 409 -27.40 -12.34 18.90
CA LEU A 409 -27.84 -11.75 20.16
C LEU A 409 -29.36 -11.86 20.34
N LYS A 410 -30.12 -11.55 19.29
CA LYS A 410 -31.58 -11.67 19.30
C LYS A 410 -32.03 -13.12 19.54
N VAL A 411 -31.37 -14.09 18.89
CA VAL A 411 -31.67 -15.52 19.11
C VAL A 411 -31.34 -15.91 20.55
N TYR A 412 -30.19 -15.50 21.08
CA TYR A 412 -29.78 -15.75 22.46
C TYR A 412 -30.82 -15.22 23.47
N ARG A 413 -31.21 -13.94 23.36
CA ARG A 413 -32.27 -13.30 24.17
C ARG A 413 -33.57 -14.13 24.15
N GLN A 414 -34.06 -14.47 22.96
CA GLN A 414 -35.29 -15.25 22.78
C GLN A 414 -35.22 -16.65 23.39
N ARG A 415 -34.07 -17.33 23.31
CA ARG A 415 -33.91 -18.68 23.89
C ARG A 415 -33.81 -18.65 25.40
N ARG A 416 -33.18 -17.62 25.99
CA ARG A 416 -33.13 -17.44 27.45
C ARG A 416 -34.51 -17.15 28.04
N GLU A 417 -35.29 -16.26 27.43
CA GLU A 417 -36.70 -16.02 27.82
C GLU A 417 -37.58 -17.28 27.71
N GLY A 418 -37.24 -18.16 26.77
CA GLY A 418 -37.94 -19.43 26.55
C GLY A 418 -37.69 -20.49 27.63
N LEU A 419 -36.68 -20.34 28.49
CA LEU A 419 -36.36 -21.28 29.58
C LEU A 419 -37.45 -21.29 30.67
N ALA A 420 -38.15 -20.17 30.87
CA ALA A 420 -39.16 -20.01 31.91
C ALA A 420 -40.55 -20.56 31.52
N LYS A 421 -40.73 -21.07 30.29
CA LYS A 421 -42.04 -21.54 29.78
C LYS A 421 -42.09 -23.07 29.80
N GLU A 422 -42.92 -23.66 30.66
CA GLU A 422 -43.23 -25.09 30.62
C GLU A 422 -43.80 -25.50 29.25
N ARG A 423 -43.21 -26.53 28.63
CA ARG A 423 -43.66 -27.07 27.33
C ARG A 423 -44.06 -28.53 27.45
N ASN A 424 -45.16 -28.90 26.80
CA ASN A 424 -45.62 -30.29 26.71
C ASN A 424 -44.63 -31.18 25.92
N ARG A 425 -44.57 -32.48 26.23
CA ARG A 425 -43.63 -33.48 25.65
C ARG A 425 -43.60 -33.54 24.11
N LEU A 426 -44.73 -33.28 23.44
CA LEU A 426 -44.82 -33.26 21.98
C LEU A 426 -44.07 -32.06 21.36
N THR A 427 -44.13 -30.91 22.02
CA THR A 427 -43.42 -29.68 21.61
C THR A 427 -41.91 -29.74 21.85
N SER A 428 -41.45 -30.46 22.89
CA SER A 428 -40.01 -30.69 23.13
C SER A 428 -39.39 -31.70 22.16
N LEU A 429 -40.17 -32.67 21.68
CA LEU A 429 -39.76 -33.61 20.63
C LEU A 429 -39.57 -32.95 19.26
N LEU A 430 -40.38 -31.92 18.94
CA LEU A 430 -40.32 -31.21 17.65
C LEU A 430 -39.32 -30.05 17.62
N LEU A 431 -39.13 -29.34 18.73
CA LEU A 431 -38.32 -28.11 18.80
C LEU A 431 -37.00 -28.28 19.56
N GLY A 432 -36.69 -29.47 20.07
CA GLY A 432 -35.54 -29.75 20.92
C GLY A 432 -35.74 -29.33 22.39
N GLU A 433 -34.83 -29.75 23.26
CA GLU A 433 -34.87 -29.39 24.68
C GLU A 433 -34.57 -27.89 24.88
N PRO A 434 -35.40 -27.14 25.65
CA PRO A 434 -35.22 -25.71 25.88
C PRO A 434 -33.83 -25.32 26.39
N GLN A 435 -33.29 -26.10 27.34
CA GLN A 435 -31.96 -25.88 27.89
C GLN A 435 -30.86 -26.00 26.82
N ARG A 436 -30.89 -27.09 26.05
CA ARG A 436 -29.93 -27.32 24.96
C ARG A 436 -30.02 -26.25 23.87
N ASN A 437 -31.22 -25.76 23.57
CA ASN A 437 -31.42 -24.68 22.60
C ASN A 437 -30.85 -23.35 23.08
N TYR A 438 -30.93 -23.06 24.38
CA TYR A 438 -30.30 -21.89 24.99
C TYR A 438 -28.77 -22.01 24.96
N GLU A 439 -28.23 -23.17 25.35
CA GLU A 439 -26.78 -23.43 25.31
C GLU A 439 -26.21 -23.29 23.89
N ASN A 440 -26.89 -23.85 22.88
CA ASN A 440 -26.50 -23.69 21.47
C ASN A 440 -26.53 -22.22 21.03
N ALA A 441 -27.51 -21.43 21.47
CA ALA A 441 -27.62 -20.02 21.13
C ALA A 441 -26.52 -19.18 21.82
N ARG A 442 -26.17 -19.54 23.07
CA ARG A 442 -25.06 -18.97 23.81
C ARG A 442 -23.74 -19.22 23.10
N GLU A 443 -23.45 -20.47 22.75
CA GLU A 443 -22.25 -20.85 22.00
C GLU A 443 -22.17 -20.13 20.66
N ALA A 444 -23.28 -20.06 19.91
CA ALA A 444 -23.32 -19.37 18.63
C ALA A 444 -23.04 -17.86 18.77
N LEU A 445 -23.59 -17.19 19.78
CA LEU A 445 -23.31 -15.78 20.04
C LEU A 445 -21.82 -15.55 20.35
N CYS A 446 -21.28 -16.30 21.31
CA CYS A 446 -19.87 -16.18 21.70
C CYS A 446 -18.92 -16.48 20.54
N PHE A 447 -19.23 -17.50 19.73
CA PHE A 447 -18.44 -17.89 18.56
C PHE A 447 -18.42 -16.77 17.50
N ASN A 448 -19.59 -16.24 17.11
CA ASN A 448 -19.63 -15.15 16.13
C ASN A 448 -18.94 -13.88 16.66
N LEU A 449 -19.07 -13.59 17.96
CA LEU A 449 -18.39 -12.46 18.59
C LEU A 449 -16.87 -12.60 18.53
N GLY A 450 -16.35 -13.80 18.81
CA GLY A 450 -14.93 -14.10 18.71
C GLY A 450 -14.40 -13.90 17.29
N LEU A 451 -15.07 -14.44 16.27
CA LEU A 451 -14.67 -14.26 14.87
C LEU A 451 -14.70 -12.79 14.44
N TYR A 452 -15.74 -12.05 14.85
CA TYR A 452 -15.83 -10.61 14.61
C TYR A 452 -14.64 -9.85 15.20
N LEU A 453 -14.34 -10.08 16.48
CA LEU A 453 -13.23 -9.42 17.17
C LEU A 453 -11.88 -9.76 16.56
N TYR A 454 -11.69 -11.00 16.11
CA TYR A 454 -10.45 -11.43 15.44
C TYR A 454 -10.20 -10.63 14.16
N ASN A 455 -11.18 -10.51 13.26
CA ASN A 455 -11.04 -9.73 12.02
C ASN A 455 -11.05 -8.20 12.25
N ARG A 456 -11.73 -7.73 13.30
CA ARG A 456 -11.74 -6.32 13.71
C ARG A 456 -10.37 -5.85 14.20
N TRP A 457 -9.66 -6.70 14.95
CA TRP A 457 -8.38 -6.38 15.55
C TRP A 457 -7.17 -6.83 14.73
N LYS A 458 -7.33 -7.75 13.78
CA LYS A 458 -6.27 -8.14 12.83
C LYS A 458 -4.97 -8.51 13.58
N THR A 459 -3.88 -7.78 13.33
CA THR A 459 -2.55 -7.99 13.93
C THR A 459 -2.49 -7.74 15.44
N SER A 460 -3.43 -7.00 16.03
CA SER A 460 -3.49 -6.79 17.48
C SER A 460 -4.39 -7.80 18.20
N SER A 461 -5.05 -8.70 17.48
CA SER A 461 -6.04 -9.64 18.05
C SER A 461 -5.47 -10.51 19.17
N THR A 462 -4.25 -11.04 19.00
CA THR A 462 -3.57 -11.86 20.00
C THR A 462 -3.31 -11.11 21.31
N TYR A 463 -2.89 -9.85 21.23
CA TYR A 463 -2.73 -9.01 22.41
C TYR A 463 -4.11 -8.70 23.06
N ASN A 464 -5.09 -8.30 22.26
CA ASN A 464 -6.41 -7.90 22.73
C ASN A 464 -7.18 -9.05 23.39
N PHE A 465 -7.11 -10.28 22.83
CA PHE A 465 -7.73 -11.46 23.44
C PHE A 465 -7.09 -11.83 24.77
N ARG A 466 -5.76 -11.78 24.89
CA ARG A 466 -5.07 -12.00 26.17
C ARG A 466 -5.51 -10.96 27.20
N ARG A 467 -5.58 -9.68 26.80
CA ARG A 467 -6.02 -8.61 27.69
C ARG A 467 -7.47 -8.78 28.13
N LEU A 468 -8.36 -9.21 27.24
CA LEU A 468 -9.73 -9.57 27.61
C LEU A 468 -9.81 -10.74 28.58
N ILE A 469 -9.02 -11.80 28.36
CA ILE A 469 -8.97 -12.96 29.27
C ILE A 469 -8.54 -12.50 30.68
N GLU A 470 -7.48 -11.68 30.77
CA GLU A 470 -7.01 -11.09 32.03
C GLU A 470 -8.11 -10.26 32.71
N LEU A 471 -8.77 -9.36 31.96
CA LEU A 471 -9.83 -8.51 32.50
C LEU A 471 -11.03 -9.31 32.99
N LEU A 472 -11.46 -10.33 32.25
CA LEU A 472 -12.56 -11.22 32.63
C LEU A 472 -12.22 -12.06 33.88
N ALA A 473 -10.94 -12.29 34.17
CA ALA A 473 -10.51 -12.98 35.38
C ALA A 473 -10.57 -12.10 36.64
N THR A 474 -10.60 -10.77 36.52
CA THR A 474 -10.58 -9.84 37.68
C THR A 474 -11.87 -9.85 38.51
N ARG A 475 -11.76 -9.54 39.82
CA ARG A 475 -12.92 -9.55 40.76
C ARG A 475 -13.98 -8.49 40.46
N GLU A 476 -13.58 -7.33 39.94
CA GLU A 476 -14.46 -6.20 39.63
C GLU A 476 -15.47 -6.56 38.53
N HIS A 477 -14.99 -7.25 37.49
CA HIS A 477 -15.85 -7.73 36.41
C HIS A 477 -16.61 -9.02 36.73
N ARG A 478 -16.28 -9.73 37.83
CA ARG A 478 -17.05 -10.89 38.31
C ARG A 478 -18.42 -10.52 38.90
N GLN A 479 -18.60 -9.27 39.34
CA GLN A 479 -19.80 -8.80 40.05
C GLN A 479 -20.78 -7.98 39.18
N ARG A 480 -20.48 -7.75 37.90
CA ARG A 480 -21.40 -7.08 36.96
C ARG A 480 -22.63 -7.99 36.73
N GLY A 481 -23.84 -7.44 36.88
CA GLY A 481 -25.11 -8.18 36.69
C GLY A 481 -25.40 -8.53 35.21
N ASP A 482 -26.58 -9.06 34.94
CA ASP A 482 -27.09 -9.44 33.61
C ASP A 482 -27.40 -8.20 32.72
N VAL A 483 -26.37 -7.45 32.33
CA VAL A 483 -26.54 -6.19 31.59
C VAL A 483 -27.06 -6.41 30.17
N VAL A 484 -26.79 -7.59 29.59
CA VAL A 484 -27.18 -7.92 28.21
C VAL A 484 -28.69 -7.95 28.01
N PHE A 485 -29.51 -8.00 29.05
CA PHE A 485 -30.97 -7.97 28.92
C PHE A 485 -31.64 -6.68 29.38
N GLU A 486 -30.87 -5.79 29.99
CA GLU A 486 -31.36 -4.48 30.42
C GLU A 486 -31.19 -3.43 29.30
N ILE A 487 -30.21 -3.63 28.40
CA ILE A 487 -29.88 -2.67 27.35
C ILE A 487 -30.68 -2.94 26.05
N PRO A 488 -31.32 -1.91 25.44
CA PRO A 488 -31.99 -2.04 24.15
C PRO A 488 -31.06 -2.50 23.00
N ASP A 489 -31.63 -3.19 21.99
CA ASP A 489 -30.89 -3.67 20.81
C ASP A 489 -30.12 -2.55 20.06
N THR A 490 -30.62 -1.31 20.12
CA THR A 490 -30.04 -0.13 19.44
C THR A 490 -28.83 0.48 20.17
N GLU A 491 -28.64 0.13 21.44
CA GLU A 491 -27.66 0.76 22.33
C GLU A 491 -26.58 -0.21 22.79
N ILE A 492 -26.87 -1.52 22.80
CA ILE A 492 -25.93 -2.53 23.29
C ILE A 492 -24.64 -2.57 22.47
N THR A 493 -23.51 -2.52 23.18
CA THR A 493 -22.18 -2.58 22.60
C THR A 493 -21.57 -3.97 22.67
N VAL A 494 -20.52 -4.20 21.88
CA VAL A 494 -19.72 -5.42 21.95
C VAL A 494 -19.14 -5.59 23.35
N ARG A 495 -18.64 -4.50 23.97
CA ARG A 495 -18.16 -4.52 25.35
C ARG A 495 -19.22 -5.03 26.34
N ASP A 496 -20.47 -4.60 26.22
CA ASP A 496 -21.53 -5.03 27.15
C ASP A 496 -21.73 -6.54 27.10
N VAL A 497 -21.70 -7.14 25.90
CA VAL A 497 -21.80 -8.59 25.72
C VAL A 497 -20.55 -9.31 26.21
N VAL A 498 -19.35 -8.75 25.99
CA VAL A 498 -18.08 -9.35 26.44
C VAL A 498 -18.02 -9.49 27.96
N PHE A 499 -18.51 -8.49 28.70
CA PHE A 499 -18.47 -8.45 30.16
C PHE A 499 -19.71 -9.00 30.86
N ASP A 500 -20.63 -9.63 30.11
CA ASP A 500 -21.80 -10.29 30.67
C ASP A 500 -21.43 -11.51 31.51
N ALA A 501 -22.09 -11.65 32.67
CA ALA A 501 -21.75 -12.69 33.63
C ALA A 501 -22.04 -14.11 33.10
N GLU A 502 -23.11 -14.32 32.34
CA GLU A 502 -23.48 -15.63 31.82
C GLU A 502 -22.67 -16.06 30.61
N LEU A 503 -22.17 -15.09 29.83
CA LEU A 503 -21.36 -15.36 28.64
C LEU A 503 -19.88 -15.54 28.94
N ARG A 504 -19.41 -15.03 30.09
CA ARG A 504 -17.99 -14.95 30.47
C ARG A 504 -17.21 -16.25 30.22
N GLU A 505 -17.64 -17.36 30.81
CA GLU A 505 -16.91 -18.63 30.71
C GLU A 505 -16.83 -19.13 29.27
N THR A 506 -17.94 -19.02 28.53
CA THR A 506 -18.00 -19.42 27.12
C THR A 506 -17.11 -18.50 26.27
N LEU A 507 -17.11 -17.19 26.50
CA LEU A 507 -16.27 -16.23 25.79
C LEU A 507 -14.79 -16.41 26.08
N THR A 508 -14.39 -16.61 27.33
CA THR A 508 -13.00 -16.92 27.69
C THR A 508 -12.51 -18.16 26.93
N SER A 509 -13.34 -19.22 26.89
CA SER A 509 -13.06 -20.41 26.09
C SER A 509 -12.92 -20.10 24.60
N GLN A 510 -13.81 -19.27 24.02
CA GLN A 510 -13.70 -18.84 22.62
C GLN A 510 -12.42 -18.06 22.33
N PHE A 511 -12.00 -17.14 23.22
CA PHE A 511 -10.78 -16.35 23.04
C PHE A 511 -9.53 -17.22 23.07
N VAL A 512 -9.47 -18.19 23.99
CA VAL A 512 -8.37 -19.17 24.03
C VAL A 512 -8.32 -19.99 22.73
N ASN A 513 -9.47 -20.46 22.23
CA ASN A 513 -9.51 -21.20 20.97
C ASN A 513 -9.05 -20.35 19.77
N LEU A 514 -9.36 -19.06 19.75
CA LEU A 514 -8.90 -18.15 18.70
C LEU A 514 -7.41 -17.83 18.78
N LEU A 515 -6.84 -17.75 19.98
CA LEU A 515 -5.39 -17.67 20.17
C LEU A 515 -4.69 -18.92 19.62
N ILE A 516 -5.26 -20.10 19.88
CA ILE A 516 -4.73 -21.37 19.33
C ILE A 516 -4.89 -21.38 17.80
N PHE A 517 -6.02 -20.91 17.27
CA PHE A 517 -6.23 -20.81 15.82
C PHE A 517 -5.23 -19.86 15.16
N ASP A 518 -4.98 -18.68 15.72
CA ASP A 518 -4.02 -17.70 15.20
C ASP A 518 -2.59 -18.27 15.21
N ALA A 519 -2.18 -18.88 16.31
CA ALA A 519 -0.88 -19.51 16.44
C ALA A 519 -0.74 -20.73 15.50
N LEU A 520 -1.80 -21.51 15.30
CA LEU A 520 -1.84 -22.60 14.32
C LEU A 520 -1.69 -22.07 12.89
N TYR A 521 -2.40 -20.99 12.55
CA TYR A 521 -2.30 -20.34 11.25
C TYR A 521 -0.86 -19.87 10.99
N ASP A 522 -0.26 -19.16 11.94
CA ASP A 522 1.10 -18.65 11.83
C ASP A 522 2.13 -19.79 11.79
N SER A 523 1.92 -20.86 12.55
CA SER A 523 2.81 -22.02 12.49
C SER A 523 2.71 -22.75 11.16
N ILE A 524 1.51 -22.89 10.59
CA ILE A 524 1.32 -23.46 9.25
C ILE A 524 2.01 -22.58 8.22
N VAL A 525 1.89 -21.25 8.29
CA VAL A 525 2.60 -20.31 7.42
C VAL A 525 4.12 -20.55 7.45
N ASN A 526 4.68 -20.74 8.64
CA ASN A 526 6.12 -20.93 8.81
C ASN A 526 6.61 -22.34 8.44
N GLY A 527 5.79 -23.36 8.69
CA GLY A 527 6.06 -24.76 8.33
C GLY A 527 5.69 -25.11 6.88
N PHE A 528 5.05 -24.20 6.16
CA PHE A 528 4.49 -24.48 4.84
C PHE A 528 5.54 -24.94 3.82
N ALA A 529 6.78 -24.48 3.96
CA ALA A 529 7.90 -24.88 3.11
C ALA A 529 8.09 -26.41 3.08
N ASP A 530 7.71 -27.13 4.13
CA ASP A 530 7.91 -28.58 4.25
C ASP A 530 6.88 -29.38 3.44
N ILE A 531 5.74 -28.78 3.08
CA ILE A 531 4.69 -29.39 2.26
C ILE A 531 4.54 -28.73 0.89
N ALA A 532 5.20 -27.60 0.66
CA ALA A 532 5.10 -26.84 -0.57
C ALA A 532 5.70 -27.56 -1.78
N GLU A 533 6.76 -28.35 -1.58
CA GLU A 533 7.36 -29.20 -2.62
C GLU A 533 6.36 -30.25 -3.11
N GLU A 534 5.72 -30.92 -2.18
CA GLU A 534 4.71 -31.95 -2.45
C GLU A 534 3.48 -31.35 -3.14
N ALA A 535 2.99 -30.21 -2.64
CA ALA A 535 1.89 -29.47 -3.25
C ALA A 535 2.20 -29.04 -4.69
N ARG A 536 3.45 -28.70 -4.99
CA ARG A 536 3.93 -28.31 -6.31
C ARG A 536 4.04 -29.50 -7.27
N GLU A 537 4.64 -30.61 -6.84
CA GLU A 537 4.91 -31.76 -7.70
C GLU A 537 3.69 -32.65 -7.91
N GLY A 538 2.96 -32.92 -6.83
CA GLY A 538 1.81 -33.82 -6.83
C GLY A 538 0.48 -33.12 -7.16
N HIS A 539 0.45 -31.78 -7.13
CA HIS A 539 -0.80 -31.01 -7.10
C HIS A 539 -1.76 -31.49 -5.99
N SER A 540 -1.21 -32.03 -4.91
CA SER A 540 -1.92 -32.59 -3.77
C SER A 540 -1.02 -32.55 -2.53
N ILE A 541 -1.62 -32.62 -1.35
CA ILE A 541 -0.90 -32.82 -0.09
C ILE A 541 -1.38 -34.14 0.48
N SER A 542 -0.47 -35.08 0.75
CA SER A 542 -0.77 -36.40 1.32
C SER A 542 -1.29 -36.31 2.75
N GLU A 543 -1.95 -37.38 3.17
CA GLU A 543 -2.50 -37.50 4.52
C GLU A 543 -1.39 -37.42 5.58
N GLU A 544 -0.26 -38.09 5.34
CA GLU A 544 0.90 -38.13 6.24
C GLU A 544 1.53 -36.73 6.42
N SER A 545 1.75 -36.02 5.32
CA SER A 545 2.31 -34.66 5.36
C SER A 545 1.38 -33.66 6.03
N LEU A 546 0.07 -33.74 5.77
CA LEU A 546 -0.90 -32.87 6.42
C LEU A 546 -1.02 -33.18 7.92
N GLN A 547 -1.02 -34.47 8.29
CA GLN A 547 -1.04 -34.88 9.69
C GLN A 547 0.18 -34.33 10.43
N LYS A 548 1.38 -34.54 9.89
CA LYS A 548 2.63 -34.05 10.48
C LYS A 548 2.63 -32.54 10.64
N LEU A 549 2.23 -31.80 9.59
CA LEU A 549 2.14 -30.34 9.65
C LEU A 549 1.20 -29.86 10.76
N LEU A 550 0.04 -30.51 10.91
CA LEU A 550 -0.93 -30.16 11.95
C LEU A 550 -0.42 -30.50 13.35
N GLU A 551 0.21 -31.65 13.54
CA GLU A 551 0.80 -32.06 14.83
C GLU A 551 1.91 -31.09 15.26
N ASP A 552 2.89 -30.84 14.39
CA ASP A 552 4.01 -29.91 14.65
C ASP A 552 3.50 -28.49 14.93
N SER A 553 2.48 -28.05 14.17
CA SER A 553 1.91 -26.71 14.30
C SER A 553 1.06 -26.55 15.57
N LEU A 554 0.29 -27.58 15.95
CA LEU A 554 -0.49 -27.58 17.19
C LEU A 554 0.40 -27.63 18.43
N GLU A 555 1.49 -28.40 18.40
CA GLU A 555 2.48 -28.43 19.47
C GLU A 555 3.14 -27.06 19.65
N THR A 556 3.53 -26.43 18.54
CA THR A 556 4.13 -25.09 18.53
C THR A 556 3.15 -24.02 19.01
N ALA A 557 1.92 -24.05 18.52
CA ALA A 557 0.85 -23.13 18.93
C ALA A 557 0.55 -23.25 20.43
N SER A 558 0.48 -24.48 20.94
CA SER A 558 0.24 -24.74 22.37
C SER A 558 1.35 -24.17 23.24
N ARG A 559 2.62 -24.31 22.83
CA ARG A 559 3.77 -23.72 23.54
C ARG A 559 3.76 -22.19 23.55
N GLN A 560 3.40 -21.56 22.42
CA GLN A 560 3.36 -20.09 22.29
C GLN A 560 2.24 -19.44 23.10
N VAL A 561 1.13 -20.15 23.29
CA VAL A 561 0.05 -19.72 24.18
C VAL A 561 0.46 -19.91 25.66
N GLN A 562 1.31 -20.89 25.98
CA GLN A 562 1.74 -21.22 27.35
C GLN A 562 2.91 -20.40 27.90
N SER A 563 3.87 -19.97 27.08
CA SER A 563 5.14 -19.39 27.55
C SER A 563 5.02 -18.07 28.34
N ASN A 564 3.79 -17.56 28.55
CA ASN A 564 3.51 -16.30 29.24
C ASN A 564 2.61 -16.44 30.49
N GLU A 565 2.24 -17.66 30.90
CA GLU A 565 1.58 -17.93 32.19
C GLU A 565 2.44 -18.91 33.00
N GLU A 566 2.55 -18.70 34.32
CA GLU A 566 3.40 -19.50 35.22
C GLU A 566 3.13 -21.01 35.07
N MET A 567 4.20 -21.78 34.88
CA MET A 567 4.17 -23.24 34.71
C MET A 567 3.51 -23.92 35.92
N ASP A 568 2.38 -24.59 35.70
CA ASP A 568 1.88 -25.63 36.62
C ASP A 568 2.49 -26.99 36.20
N GLU A 569 3.26 -27.61 37.10
CA GLU A 569 4.15 -28.76 36.87
C GLU A 569 3.43 -30.09 36.52
N THR A 570 2.10 -30.10 36.34
CA THR A 570 1.32 -31.34 36.27
C THR A 570 0.80 -31.74 34.89
N GLY A 571 1.02 -30.93 33.84
CA GLY A 571 0.66 -31.30 32.45
C GLY A 571 -0.84 -31.55 32.17
N ARG A 572 -1.74 -31.37 33.14
CA ARG A 572 -3.18 -31.61 33.01
C ARG A 572 -3.88 -30.56 32.12
N PHE A 573 -3.39 -29.32 32.13
CA PHE A 573 -3.96 -28.21 31.36
C PHE A 573 -3.81 -28.37 29.83
N LEU A 574 -2.69 -28.98 29.38
CA LEU A 574 -2.43 -29.33 27.97
C LEU A 574 -3.51 -30.24 27.38
N SER A 575 -3.93 -31.26 28.14
CA SER A 575 -4.95 -32.22 27.70
C SER A 575 -6.36 -31.62 27.65
N ALA A 576 -6.66 -30.67 28.55
CA ALA A 576 -7.97 -30.02 28.63
C ALA A 576 -8.19 -29.04 27.45
N ASN A 577 -7.18 -28.22 27.13
CA ASN A 577 -7.28 -27.23 26.04
C ASN A 577 -7.18 -27.84 24.64
N SER A 578 -6.45 -28.95 24.48
CA SER A 578 -6.41 -29.68 23.20
C SER A 578 -7.78 -30.28 22.85
N ASN A 579 -8.48 -30.87 23.83
CA ASN A 579 -9.85 -31.37 23.66
C ASN A 579 -10.87 -30.25 23.41
N LEU A 580 -10.70 -29.10 24.07
CA LEU A 580 -11.51 -27.91 23.87
C LEU A 580 -11.36 -27.36 22.44
N PHE A 581 -10.13 -27.21 21.95
CA PHE A 581 -9.84 -26.75 20.60
C PHE A 581 -10.33 -27.75 19.53
N SER A 582 -10.20 -29.06 19.78
CA SER A 582 -10.75 -30.10 18.91
C SER A 582 -12.27 -29.98 18.73
N SER A 583 -12.99 -29.67 19.81
CA SER A 583 -14.43 -29.42 19.73
C SER A 583 -14.75 -28.13 18.96
N TRP A 584 -13.95 -27.09 19.18
CA TRP A 584 -14.08 -25.80 18.51
C TRP A 584 -13.83 -25.91 16.99
N ILE A 585 -12.78 -26.59 16.56
CA ILE A 585 -12.47 -26.74 15.13
C ILE A 585 -13.56 -27.53 14.41
N GLN A 586 -14.15 -28.54 15.07
CA GLN A 586 -15.30 -29.29 14.53
C GLN A 586 -16.54 -28.41 14.36
N TYR A 587 -16.75 -27.45 15.27
CA TYR A 587 -17.81 -26.45 15.14
C TYR A 587 -17.51 -25.48 13.99
N PHE A 588 -16.27 -24.96 13.91
CA PHE A 588 -15.80 -24.08 12.83
C PHE A 588 -15.92 -24.72 11.44
N ILE A 589 -15.66 -26.02 11.31
CA ILE A 589 -15.81 -26.77 10.05
C ILE A 589 -17.26 -26.80 9.58
N LYS A 590 -18.24 -26.78 10.48
CA LYS A 590 -19.67 -26.78 10.13
C LYS A 590 -20.24 -25.38 9.98
N PHE A 591 -19.46 -24.34 10.25
CA PHE A 591 -19.91 -22.96 10.18
C PHE A 591 -20.05 -22.49 8.72
N ASN A 592 -21.27 -22.14 8.31
CA ASN A 592 -21.58 -21.70 6.95
C ASN A 592 -20.81 -20.44 6.51
N GLY A 593 -20.41 -19.57 7.46
CA GLY A 593 -19.65 -18.35 7.18
C GLY A 593 -18.13 -18.54 7.09
N ARG A 594 -17.62 -19.78 7.17
CA ARG A 594 -16.17 -20.08 7.22
C ARG A 594 -15.39 -19.46 6.07
N GLY A 595 -15.86 -19.60 4.83
CA GLY A 595 -15.14 -19.10 3.65
C GLY A 595 -15.01 -17.57 3.65
N ALA A 596 -16.07 -16.85 4.03
CA ALA A 596 -16.03 -15.39 4.15
C ALA A 596 -15.06 -14.94 5.26
N PHE A 597 -15.12 -15.60 6.42
CA PHE A 597 -14.20 -15.34 7.53
C PHE A 597 -12.73 -15.57 7.13
N LEU A 598 -12.41 -16.74 6.56
CA LEU A 598 -11.04 -17.07 6.16
C LEU A 598 -10.50 -16.15 5.08
N LYS A 599 -11.36 -15.65 4.18
CA LYS A 599 -10.97 -14.67 3.17
C LYS A 599 -10.60 -13.32 3.78
N GLU A 600 -11.36 -12.84 4.77
CA GLU A 600 -10.98 -11.63 5.51
C GLU A 600 -9.63 -11.85 6.24
N VAL A 601 -9.44 -13.04 6.84
CA VAL A 601 -8.16 -13.43 7.45
C VAL A 601 -7.02 -13.40 6.44
N GLU A 602 -7.20 -13.96 5.25
CA GLU A 602 -6.23 -13.92 4.16
C GLU A 602 -5.85 -12.47 3.81
N GLU A 603 -6.84 -11.58 3.66
CA GLU A 603 -6.63 -10.19 3.26
C GLU A 603 -5.78 -9.41 4.26
N TRP A 604 -6.06 -9.51 5.56
CA TRP A 604 -5.26 -8.79 6.55
C TRP A 604 -3.96 -9.51 6.92
N LYS A 605 -3.92 -10.85 6.88
CA LYS A 605 -2.65 -11.60 7.04
C LYS A 605 -1.70 -11.35 5.88
N ARG A 606 -2.19 -11.00 4.68
CA ARG A 606 -1.35 -10.52 3.57
C ARG A 606 -0.56 -9.26 3.91
N VAL A 607 -1.16 -8.38 4.71
CA VAL A 607 -0.51 -7.16 5.19
C VAL A 607 0.50 -7.46 6.30
N ALA A 608 0.20 -8.44 7.16
CA ALA A 608 1.09 -8.89 8.23
C ALA A 608 2.32 -9.65 7.69
N PHE A 609 2.08 -10.61 6.79
CA PHE A 609 3.09 -11.44 6.15
C PHE A 609 3.59 -10.84 4.84
N THR A 610 4.22 -9.67 4.92
CA THR A 610 4.68 -8.88 3.75
C THR A 610 5.63 -9.61 2.80
N ARG A 611 6.23 -10.74 3.20
CA ARG A 611 7.16 -11.54 2.41
C ARG A 611 6.54 -12.81 1.82
N LEU A 612 5.32 -13.16 2.21
CA LEU A 612 4.62 -14.29 1.61
C LEU A 612 3.97 -13.86 0.29
N SER A 613 4.05 -14.71 -0.72
CA SER A 613 3.36 -14.47 -1.97
C SER A 613 1.85 -14.64 -1.82
N ASP A 614 1.11 -13.96 -2.68
CA ASP A 614 -0.34 -14.12 -2.75
C ASP A 614 -0.79 -15.55 -3.11
N ALA A 615 0.04 -16.36 -3.78
CA ALA A 615 -0.31 -17.74 -4.11
C ALA A 615 -0.25 -18.64 -2.87
N LEU A 616 0.72 -18.37 -1.98
CA LEU A 616 0.94 -19.14 -0.77
C LEU A 616 -0.17 -18.90 0.26
N LEU A 617 -0.57 -17.65 0.48
CA LEU A 617 -1.67 -17.29 1.38
C LEU A 617 -3.01 -17.87 0.93
N VAL A 618 -3.25 -17.87 -0.38
CA VAL A 618 -4.44 -18.48 -0.98
C VAL A 618 -4.45 -20.00 -0.76
N LEU A 619 -3.29 -20.66 -0.85
CA LEU A 619 -3.18 -22.10 -0.59
C LEU A 619 -3.37 -22.44 0.91
N ILE A 620 -2.89 -21.58 1.82
CA ILE A 620 -3.12 -21.72 3.26
C ILE A 620 -4.61 -21.52 3.58
N THR A 621 -5.27 -20.56 2.96
CA THR A 621 -6.72 -20.39 3.06
C THR A 621 -7.46 -21.65 2.59
N PHE A 622 -7.01 -22.25 1.47
CA PHE A 622 -7.55 -23.51 0.97
C PHE A 622 -7.30 -24.69 1.92
N LEU A 623 -6.17 -24.74 2.64
CA LEU A 623 -5.93 -25.74 3.69
C LEU A 623 -7.00 -25.68 4.77
N PHE A 624 -7.22 -24.50 5.35
CA PHE A 624 -8.22 -24.29 6.41
C PHE A 624 -9.66 -24.46 5.92
N GLU A 625 -9.93 -24.06 4.69
CA GLU A 625 -11.28 -24.12 4.13
C GLU A 625 -11.66 -25.52 3.64
N THR A 626 -10.70 -26.33 3.18
CA THR A 626 -10.99 -27.60 2.47
C THR A 626 -10.19 -28.78 3.02
N LEU A 627 -8.86 -28.76 2.96
CA LEU A 627 -8.04 -29.96 3.21
C LEU A 627 -8.08 -30.42 4.68
N ILE A 628 -8.00 -29.50 5.64
CA ILE A 628 -8.12 -29.82 7.07
C ILE A 628 -9.51 -30.41 7.39
N PRO A 629 -10.63 -29.80 6.94
CA PRO A 629 -11.95 -30.43 7.04
C PRO A 629 -12.04 -31.84 6.44
N GLU A 630 -11.47 -32.06 5.25
CA GLU A 630 -11.46 -33.36 4.56
C GLU A 630 -10.68 -34.40 5.36
N PHE A 631 -9.49 -34.03 5.86
CA PHE A 631 -8.65 -34.87 6.71
C PHE A 631 -9.36 -35.28 8.00
N LEU A 632 -9.91 -34.32 8.75
CA LEU A 632 -10.62 -34.60 10.00
C LEU A 632 -11.88 -35.45 9.77
N SER A 633 -12.53 -35.30 8.61
CA SER A 633 -13.67 -36.14 8.21
C SER A 633 -13.25 -37.57 7.88
N ALA A 634 -12.09 -37.77 7.23
CA ALA A 634 -11.55 -39.10 6.91
C ALA A 634 -11.14 -39.88 8.17
N GLN A 635 -10.64 -39.18 9.18
CA GLN A 635 -10.26 -39.76 10.48
C GLN A 635 -11.48 -40.20 11.32
N THR A 636 -12.63 -39.52 11.18
CA THR A 636 -13.84 -39.79 11.99
C THR A 636 -14.90 -40.63 11.28
N SER A 637 -14.96 -40.55 9.95
CA SER A 637 -15.84 -41.34 9.10
C SER A 637 -14.96 -42.03 8.08
N LYS A 638 -15.04 -43.35 7.89
CA LYS A 638 -14.17 -44.21 7.05
C LYS A 638 -14.09 -43.84 5.53
N LYS A 639 -14.04 -42.56 5.19
CA LYS A 639 -13.92 -41.98 3.86
C LYS A 639 -12.44 -41.77 3.57
N SER A 640 -12.05 -41.89 2.30
CA SER A 640 -10.69 -41.63 1.84
C SER A 640 -10.42 -40.13 1.76
N TYR A 641 -9.24 -39.69 2.20
CA TYR A 641 -8.72 -38.34 2.02
C TYR A 641 -8.21 -38.15 0.56
N ASP A 642 -8.68 -37.12 -0.15
CA ASP A 642 -8.37 -36.86 -1.57
C ASP A 642 -7.11 -36.00 -1.73
N GLY A 643 -6.85 -35.06 -0.82
CA GLY A 643 -5.65 -34.21 -0.79
C GLY A 643 -5.46 -33.28 -1.99
N SER A 644 -6.35 -33.30 -2.98
CA SER A 644 -6.11 -32.67 -4.28
C SER A 644 -6.32 -31.15 -4.27
N ILE A 645 -5.36 -30.42 -4.84
CA ILE A 645 -5.41 -28.97 -4.98
C ILE A 645 -5.97 -28.64 -6.37
N LYS A 646 -7.18 -28.10 -6.41
CA LYS A 646 -7.89 -27.79 -7.67
C LYS A 646 -8.01 -26.26 -7.87
N PRO A 647 -7.18 -25.63 -8.72
CA PRO A 647 -7.15 -24.16 -8.91
C PRO A 647 -8.50 -23.52 -9.25
N LYS A 648 -9.39 -24.26 -9.94
CA LYS A 648 -10.75 -23.81 -10.27
C LYS A 648 -11.61 -23.48 -9.04
N ARG A 649 -11.35 -24.12 -7.89
CA ARG A 649 -12.03 -23.88 -6.60
C ARG A 649 -11.37 -22.77 -5.77
N ILE A 650 -10.20 -22.29 -6.19
CA ILE A 650 -9.31 -21.37 -5.47
C ILE A 650 -9.45 -19.92 -6.01
N GLY A 651 -10.36 -19.68 -6.97
CA GLY A 651 -10.67 -18.33 -7.47
C GLY A 651 -9.64 -17.68 -8.41
N LYS A 652 -8.42 -18.24 -8.52
CA LYS A 652 -7.37 -17.78 -9.46
C LYS A 652 -7.27 -18.71 -10.68
N ARG A 653 -7.72 -18.25 -11.86
CA ARG A 653 -7.78 -19.07 -13.09
C ARG A 653 -6.53 -19.03 -13.97
N LYS A 654 -5.64 -18.04 -13.83
CA LYS A 654 -4.42 -17.92 -14.63
C LYS A 654 -3.20 -17.96 -13.71
N ASP A 655 -2.25 -18.81 -14.06
CA ASP A 655 -0.88 -18.84 -13.54
C ASP A 655 -0.66 -19.23 -12.07
N PHE A 656 -1.66 -19.81 -11.39
CA PHE A 656 -1.56 -20.20 -9.98
C PHE A 656 -0.34 -21.08 -9.67
N TRP A 657 -0.08 -22.11 -10.49
CA TRP A 657 1.04 -23.03 -10.27
C TRP A 657 2.40 -22.38 -10.46
N ASN A 658 2.55 -21.50 -11.45
CA ASN A 658 3.77 -20.73 -11.67
C ASN A 658 4.00 -19.73 -10.52
N GLN A 659 2.94 -19.06 -10.06
CA GLN A 659 3.02 -18.18 -8.88
C GLN A 659 3.36 -18.95 -7.61
N LEU A 660 2.86 -20.18 -7.45
CA LEU A 660 3.20 -21.06 -6.34
C LEU A 660 4.66 -21.54 -6.42
N GLU A 661 5.16 -21.82 -7.61
CA GLU A 661 6.57 -22.18 -7.84
C GLU A 661 7.52 -21.03 -7.46
N ILE A 662 7.21 -19.80 -7.89
CA ILE A 662 7.95 -18.60 -7.47
C ILE A 662 7.90 -18.45 -5.95
N ALA A 663 6.71 -18.59 -5.36
CA ALA A 663 6.52 -18.50 -3.91
C ALA A 663 7.35 -19.51 -3.13
N TYR A 664 7.40 -20.75 -3.61
CA TYR A 664 8.16 -21.83 -2.98
C TYR A 664 9.65 -21.54 -2.98
N ASN A 665 10.17 -21.10 -4.13
CA ASN A 665 11.57 -20.72 -4.27
C ASN A 665 11.93 -19.56 -3.32
N ASP A 666 11.07 -18.56 -3.18
CA ASP A 666 11.29 -17.45 -2.24
C ASP A 666 11.39 -17.93 -0.78
N VAL A 667 10.51 -18.85 -0.38
CA VAL A 667 10.53 -19.44 0.97
C VAL A 667 11.79 -20.27 1.21
N LEU A 668 12.23 -21.07 0.23
CA LEU A 668 13.49 -21.81 0.33
C LEU A 668 14.71 -20.87 0.47
N VAL A 669 14.74 -19.80 -0.32
CA VAL A 669 15.80 -18.78 -0.23
C VAL A 669 15.80 -18.14 1.15
N GLN A 670 14.64 -17.79 1.72
CA GLN A 670 14.56 -17.26 3.09
C GLN A 670 15.10 -18.25 4.12
N ARG A 671 14.72 -19.53 4.02
CA ARG A 671 15.18 -20.58 4.93
C ARG A 671 16.71 -20.73 4.90
N VAL A 672 17.32 -20.63 3.72
CA VAL A 672 18.79 -20.61 3.56
C VAL A 672 19.40 -19.35 4.20
N LEU A 673 18.83 -18.17 3.91
CA LEU A 673 19.30 -16.90 4.47
C LEU A 673 19.22 -16.87 6.00
N ASP A 674 18.15 -17.41 6.59
CA ASP A 674 17.97 -17.43 8.04
C ASP A 674 18.89 -18.44 8.71
N ARG A 675 19.16 -19.60 8.08
CA ARG A 675 20.20 -20.53 8.52
C ARG A 675 21.59 -19.88 8.54
N LEU A 676 21.94 -19.14 7.48
CA LEU A 676 23.22 -18.43 7.39
C LEU A 676 23.33 -17.29 8.41
N LYS A 677 22.23 -16.57 8.69
CA LYS A 677 22.19 -15.55 9.76
C LYS A 677 22.37 -16.18 11.14
N ALA A 678 21.68 -17.27 11.42
CA ALA A 678 21.79 -17.98 12.70
C ALA A 678 23.24 -18.44 12.93
N GLN A 679 23.89 -18.98 11.91
CA GLN A 679 25.31 -19.36 11.96
C GLN A 679 26.24 -18.17 12.26
N LYS A 680 26.00 -17.01 11.64
CA LYS A 680 26.77 -15.78 11.92
C LYS A 680 26.53 -15.22 13.32
N LEU A 681 25.34 -15.37 13.88
CA LEU A 681 25.01 -14.94 15.25
C LEU A 681 25.62 -15.85 16.32
N THR A 682 25.82 -17.14 16.01
CA THR A 682 26.55 -18.07 16.88
C THR A 682 28.07 -17.99 16.77
N SER A 683 28.60 -17.24 15.79
CA SER A 683 30.04 -17.09 15.54
C SER A 683 30.62 -15.72 15.94
N VAL A 684 29.86 -14.92 16.70
CA VAL A 684 30.31 -13.62 17.26
C VAL A 684 30.40 -13.74 18.76
#